data_AF-A0A9B2MMY4-F1
#
_entry.id   AF-A0A9B2MMY4-F1
#
_cell.length_a   1.000
_cell.length_b   1.000
_cell.length_c   1.000
_cell.angle_alpha   90.00
_cell.angle_beta   90.00
_cell.angle_gamma   90.00
#
_symmetry.space_group_name_H-M   'P 1'
#
loop_
_entity.id
_entity.type
_entity.pdbx_description
1 polymer ?
#
loop_
_entity_poly.entity_id
_entity_poly.type
_entity_poly.pdbx_seq_one_letter_code
_entity_poly.pdbx_strand_id
1 'polypeptide(L)'
;MQTVLKEPLCLRISGGKLDFPRHASFVAVKIVTWWEADFQAAFKRHSGLTSLMGKKSSTIVENEERVIKKISPSEFVLLVVDTADKLLEHLHLLIQESLDHADLTVLTATLGAAALIRNCLWCYNRQAKNLISPQSSEKLNTSYKCYHEMAEAVAERLLDLHCRLISLYILNEADSLSWHDTTSFFERERCSFVIQMWWLYMQGTKRDLWSTVSPKMAQRIFSGMLNESLSIIVTRFIYGRPSLARSEQFWTDAFNVLCCTGYLALGACASANEMIGMKLNRLPTAIRDIHAKCNELLICLLLRGTPLRELYQVFRFGFENLTILQPRREPAAWLLVCAPNLLGSADSDIYISSLPKNRVAILELNVLRHQPQPNWPQLMKVLFMNDYAVAKILLNTLIYKCGNFTSKNDFDVFEEVHSNGMSCGGFLCSGIMCNASMKVTSALGLYSLTYILTYIAQDPGCVIVTALEQIPDWSSYLDRQQVWNQSRPPWLNAILSPLNNMMHPIIEILLEAVKTGASMYQAMSLVIGCFAELYVTLPPAILKTVLALQDNIPAHCHPIGGNVLLHVLCASLYTALIEFSKTCETKIQGDSTSEGIDCLELNFFDPNDVSATVTTLAEAICSIDEDDKHTSQIDDFFQLVKKNVQTSNRDSYVNETYNLFSVIEVHTDELLFTSSGRQALKVTHEILIRASDLILNKLRQNDITKLVDDIPDMSPLFKPLTHIMFHIEDTAFDQFLIQYEKTNWRKMLRMPLSITVDHARSQLLSRPEFKNVGELIHEDKEAACSLKKLCSSIKTAHFK
;
A
#
# COMPACT_ATOMS: atom_id res chain seq x y z
N MET A 1 -23.67 15.35 -27.44
CA MET A 1 -22.96 14.63 -26.36
C MET A 1 -22.03 13.62 -27.00
N GLN A 2 -20.78 14.00 -27.28
CA GLN A 2 -19.74 13.02 -27.59
C GLN A 2 -19.32 12.39 -26.26
N THR A 3 -19.87 11.22 -25.94
CA THR A 3 -19.31 10.38 -24.89
C THR A 3 -17.92 9.97 -25.36
N VAL A 4 -16.87 10.60 -24.84
CA VAL A 4 -15.52 10.03 -24.95
C VAL A 4 -15.58 8.68 -24.26
N LEU A 5 -15.61 7.62 -25.07
CA LEU A 5 -15.62 6.23 -24.64
C LEU A 5 -14.32 6.01 -23.85
N LYS A 6 -14.39 6.12 -22.52
CA LYS A 6 -13.30 5.75 -21.62
C LYS A 6 -13.21 4.23 -21.62
N GLU A 7 -12.07 3.69 -22.02
CA GLU A 7 -11.83 2.26 -21.90
C GLU A 7 -11.00 1.98 -20.63
N PRO A 8 -11.41 1.00 -19.81
CA PRO A 8 -10.65 0.62 -18.62
C PRO A 8 -9.38 -0.15 -19.02
N LEU A 9 -8.27 0.19 -18.40
CA LEU A 9 -7.07 -0.63 -18.42
C LEU A 9 -7.15 -1.70 -17.32
N CYS A 10 -6.44 -2.79 -17.53
CA CYS A 10 -6.27 -3.83 -16.52
C CYS A 10 -5.76 -3.22 -15.19
N LEU A 11 -6.50 -3.42 -14.09
CA LEU A 11 -6.13 -2.90 -12.77
C LEU A 11 -4.74 -3.37 -12.30
N ARG A 12 -4.27 -4.52 -12.78
CA ARG A 12 -2.92 -5.03 -12.48
C ARG A 12 -1.81 -4.20 -13.12
N ILE A 13 -2.10 -3.56 -14.24
CA ILE A 13 -1.11 -2.80 -15.02
C ILE A 13 -1.11 -1.34 -14.59
N SER A 14 -2.25 -0.80 -14.14
CA SER A 14 -2.35 0.56 -13.64
C SER A 14 -1.29 0.86 -12.57
N GLY A 15 -0.63 2.01 -12.71
CA GLY A 15 0.45 2.45 -11.86
C GLY A 15 1.80 1.77 -12.14
N GLY A 16 2.46 1.29 -11.10
CA GLY A 16 3.81 0.74 -11.18
C GLY A 16 4.91 1.76 -11.53
N LYS A 17 6.05 1.28 -12.04
CA LYS A 17 7.22 2.15 -12.34
C LYS A 17 6.95 3.18 -13.44
N LEU A 18 6.18 2.80 -14.46
CA LEU A 18 5.78 3.67 -15.58
C LEU A 18 4.51 4.48 -15.31
N ASP A 19 3.84 4.24 -14.18
CA ASP A 19 2.62 4.93 -13.76
C ASP A 19 1.51 4.86 -14.84
N PHE A 20 1.07 3.65 -15.21
CA PHE A 20 -0.01 3.49 -16.19
C PHE A 20 -1.35 4.04 -15.67
N PRO A 21 -2.18 4.63 -16.55
CA PRO A 21 -3.49 5.13 -16.16
C PRO A 21 -4.47 4.00 -15.88
N ARG A 22 -5.57 4.31 -15.17
CA ARG A 22 -6.70 3.36 -14.99
C ARG A 22 -7.65 3.37 -16.18
N HIS A 23 -7.83 4.53 -16.81
CA HIS A 23 -8.64 4.70 -18.00
C HIS A 23 -7.86 5.47 -19.06
N ALA A 24 -8.10 5.16 -20.32
CA ALA A 24 -7.61 5.94 -21.44
C ALA A 24 -8.73 6.15 -22.47
N SER A 25 -8.51 7.03 -23.44
CA SER A 25 -9.45 7.18 -24.55
C SER A 25 -9.48 5.90 -25.39
N PHE A 26 -10.67 5.50 -25.84
CA PHE A 26 -10.89 4.38 -26.76
C PHE A 26 -9.93 4.42 -27.96
N VAL A 27 -9.73 5.61 -28.56
CA VAL A 27 -8.84 5.80 -29.71
C VAL A 27 -7.40 5.41 -29.37
N ALA A 28 -6.88 5.87 -28.23
CA ALA A 28 -5.51 5.54 -27.82
C ALA A 28 -5.35 4.04 -27.58
N VAL A 29 -6.33 3.40 -26.94
CA VAL A 29 -6.30 1.95 -26.70
C VAL A 29 -6.28 1.16 -28.01
N LYS A 30 -7.12 1.53 -28.99
CA LYS A 30 -7.13 0.87 -30.32
C LYS A 30 -5.81 1.05 -31.07
N ILE A 31 -5.26 2.26 -31.07
CA ILE A 31 -3.98 2.55 -31.73
C ILE A 31 -2.86 1.71 -31.10
N VAL A 32 -2.76 1.66 -29.77
CA VAL A 32 -1.74 0.85 -29.10
C VAL A 32 -1.96 -0.64 -29.39
N THR A 33 -3.20 -1.11 -29.47
CA THR A 33 -3.50 -2.50 -29.84
C THR A 33 -2.95 -2.85 -31.22
N TRP A 34 -3.08 -1.93 -32.18
CA TRP A 34 -2.51 -2.10 -33.52
C TRP A 34 -0.98 -2.04 -33.51
N TRP A 35 -0.40 -1.07 -32.79
CA TRP A 35 1.05 -0.97 -32.63
C TRP A 35 1.65 -2.23 -32.01
N GLU A 36 1.00 -2.85 -31.02
CA GLU A 36 1.47 -4.09 -30.41
C GLU A 36 1.49 -5.25 -31.42
N ALA A 37 0.44 -5.38 -32.24
CA ALA A 37 0.38 -6.40 -33.28
C ALA A 37 1.47 -6.18 -34.35
N ASP A 38 1.68 -4.93 -34.77
CA ASP A 38 2.72 -4.57 -35.75
C ASP A 38 4.13 -4.72 -35.17
N PHE A 39 4.34 -4.43 -33.88
CA PHE A 39 5.61 -4.65 -33.20
C PHE A 39 5.97 -6.13 -33.17
N GLN A 40 5.00 -6.98 -32.83
CA GLN A 40 5.20 -8.43 -32.84
C GLN A 40 5.50 -8.95 -34.24
N ALA A 41 4.83 -8.42 -35.28
CA ALA A 41 5.10 -8.77 -36.66
C ALA A 41 6.50 -8.33 -37.13
N ALA A 42 6.93 -7.11 -36.77
CA ALA A 42 8.20 -6.54 -37.22
C ALA A 42 9.43 -7.11 -36.48
N PHE A 43 9.33 -7.32 -35.16
CA PHE A 43 10.46 -7.75 -34.32
C PHE A 43 10.41 -9.23 -33.92
N LYS A 44 9.34 -9.96 -34.26
CA LYS A 44 9.12 -11.38 -33.91
C LYS A 44 9.23 -11.67 -32.40
N ARG A 45 8.95 -10.68 -31.56
CA ARG A 45 8.99 -10.77 -30.10
C ARG A 45 7.96 -9.82 -29.49
N HIS A 46 7.59 -10.06 -28.24
CA HIS A 46 6.70 -9.17 -27.51
C HIS A 46 7.44 -7.91 -27.03
N SER A 47 6.73 -6.78 -26.99
CA SER A 47 7.24 -5.50 -26.46
C SER A 47 7.44 -5.51 -24.94
N GLY A 48 6.85 -6.50 -24.26
CA GLY A 48 6.75 -6.57 -22.80
C GLY A 48 5.47 -5.95 -22.24
N LEU A 49 4.58 -5.38 -23.07
CA LEU A 49 3.26 -4.87 -22.67
C LEU A 49 2.21 -5.97 -22.62
N THR A 50 2.29 -6.95 -23.53
CA THR A 50 1.44 -8.14 -23.56
C THR A 50 2.26 -9.38 -23.21
N SER A 51 1.94 -10.04 -22.09
CA SER A 51 2.53 -11.33 -21.71
C SER A 51 1.58 -12.45 -22.09
N LEU A 52 1.43 -12.76 -23.39
CA LEU A 52 0.95 -14.08 -23.76
C LEU A 52 2.18 -15.00 -23.74
N MET A 53 2.45 -15.64 -22.60
CA MET A 53 3.28 -16.85 -22.65
C MET A 53 2.58 -17.84 -23.58
N GLY A 54 3.35 -18.43 -24.49
CA GLY A 54 2.90 -19.19 -25.64
C GLY A 54 1.62 -19.99 -25.44
N LYS A 55 0.50 -19.48 -25.94
CA LYS A 55 -0.47 -20.33 -26.60
C LYS A 55 -0.23 -20.15 -28.09
N LYS A 56 0.28 -21.21 -28.75
CA LYS A 56 0.09 -21.37 -30.19
C LYS A 56 -1.42 -21.28 -30.39
N SER A 57 -1.92 -20.12 -30.80
CA SER A 57 -3.30 -19.94 -31.25
C SER A 57 -3.43 -20.59 -32.63
N SER A 58 -3.24 -21.90 -32.71
CA SER A 58 -3.71 -22.71 -33.81
C SER A 58 -5.07 -23.24 -33.39
N THR A 59 -6.09 -22.40 -33.50
CA THR A 59 -7.50 -22.72 -33.78
C THR A 59 -8.37 -21.55 -33.36
N ILE A 60 -9.26 -21.13 -34.27
CA ILE A 60 -10.33 -20.12 -34.10
C ILE A 60 -9.88 -18.65 -34.20
N VAL A 61 -9.28 -18.27 -35.35
CA VAL A 61 -9.69 -17.07 -36.12
C VAL A 61 -9.40 -17.37 -37.60
N GLU A 62 -10.08 -18.37 -38.15
CA GLU A 62 -10.28 -18.43 -39.61
C GLU A 62 -11.59 -17.69 -39.88
N ASN A 63 -11.46 -16.40 -40.20
CA ASN A 63 -12.43 -15.52 -40.89
C ASN A 63 -12.37 -14.09 -40.32
N GLU A 64 -11.23 -13.44 -40.55
CA GLU A 64 -11.15 -12.02 -40.92
C GLU A 64 -9.72 -11.78 -41.42
N GLU A 65 -9.58 -11.20 -42.61
CA GLU A 65 -8.35 -11.06 -43.38
C GLU A 65 -7.21 -10.36 -42.60
N ARG A 66 -6.39 -11.10 -41.85
CA ARG A 66 -5.05 -10.64 -41.46
C ARG A 66 -4.06 -10.98 -42.56
N VAL A 67 -3.98 -10.11 -43.56
CA VAL A 67 -2.78 -10.00 -44.40
C VAL A 67 -1.64 -9.59 -43.47
N ILE A 68 -0.83 -10.55 -43.02
CA ILE A 68 0.40 -10.25 -42.25
C ILE A 68 1.36 -9.57 -43.23
N LYS A 69 1.27 -8.25 -43.33
CA LYS A 69 2.29 -7.44 -44.01
C LYS A 69 3.61 -7.70 -43.28
N LYS A 70 4.64 -8.16 -44.00
CA LYS A 70 6.00 -8.23 -43.48
C LYS A 70 6.53 -6.80 -43.31
N ILE A 71 6.22 -6.17 -42.18
CA ILE A 71 6.68 -4.81 -41.85
C ILE A 71 8.13 -4.90 -41.38
N SER A 72 9.02 -4.09 -41.96
CA SER A 72 10.40 -3.97 -41.47
C SER A 72 10.46 -3.15 -40.17
N PRO A 73 11.45 -3.37 -39.28
CA PRO A 73 11.62 -2.56 -38.08
C PRO A 73 11.65 -1.04 -38.31
N SER A 74 12.21 -0.59 -39.43
CA SER A 74 12.24 0.84 -39.80
C SER A 74 10.87 1.37 -40.22
N GLU A 75 10.10 0.59 -40.98
CA GLU A 75 8.74 0.96 -41.38
C GLU A 75 7.79 1.01 -40.18
N PHE A 76 7.95 0.09 -39.23
CA PHE A 76 7.22 0.13 -37.96
C PHE A 76 7.45 1.45 -37.21
N VAL A 77 8.73 1.87 -37.08
CA VAL A 77 9.07 3.11 -36.38
C VAL A 77 8.44 4.33 -37.06
N LEU A 78 8.50 4.40 -38.38
CA LEU A 78 7.87 5.49 -39.13
C LEU A 78 6.35 5.49 -38.93
N LEU A 79 5.70 4.33 -39.01
CA LEU A 79 4.26 4.19 -38.79
C LEU A 79 3.85 4.66 -37.38
N VAL A 80 4.58 4.22 -36.35
CA VAL A 80 4.31 4.61 -34.96
C VAL A 80 4.50 6.10 -34.77
N VAL A 81 5.58 6.68 -35.28
CA VAL A 81 5.84 8.13 -35.18
C VAL A 81 4.76 8.94 -35.90
N ASP A 82 4.44 8.60 -37.15
CA ASP A 82 3.44 9.33 -37.94
C ASP A 82 2.04 9.25 -37.32
N THR A 83 1.67 8.08 -36.78
CA THR A 83 0.37 7.91 -36.10
C THR A 83 0.35 8.55 -34.72
N ALA A 84 1.47 8.55 -34.00
CA ALA A 84 1.62 9.24 -32.73
C ALA A 84 1.51 10.76 -32.91
N ASP A 85 2.09 11.33 -33.96
CA ASP A 85 2.02 12.78 -34.24
C ASP A 85 0.59 13.21 -34.56
N LYS A 86 -0.14 12.46 -35.40
CA LYS A 86 -1.57 12.72 -35.67
C LYS A 86 -2.44 12.62 -34.43
N LEU A 87 -2.19 11.62 -33.58
CA LEU A 87 -2.91 11.48 -32.32
C LEU A 87 -2.57 12.64 -31.36
N LEU A 88 -1.34 13.13 -31.37
CA LEU A 88 -0.91 14.27 -30.54
C LEU A 88 -1.69 15.53 -30.91
N GLU A 89 -1.83 15.82 -32.22
CA GLU A 89 -2.66 16.93 -32.73
C GLU A 89 -4.13 16.79 -32.30
N HIS A 90 -4.69 15.57 -32.41
CA HIS A 90 -6.06 15.32 -31.97
C HIS A 90 -6.24 15.54 -30.46
N LEU A 91 -5.29 15.08 -29.63
CA LEU A 91 -5.33 15.31 -28.19
C LEU A 91 -5.20 16.80 -27.86
N HIS A 92 -4.39 17.57 -28.59
CA HIS A 92 -4.33 19.04 -28.43
C HIS A 92 -5.69 19.71 -28.66
N LEU A 93 -6.39 19.34 -29.73
CA LEU A 93 -7.74 19.87 -30.02
C LEU A 93 -8.73 19.51 -28.91
N LEU A 94 -8.73 18.24 -28.47
CA LEU A 94 -9.59 17.78 -27.37
C LEU A 94 -9.31 18.51 -26.05
N ILE A 95 -8.04 18.79 -25.75
CA ILE A 95 -7.68 19.57 -24.56
C ILE A 95 -8.28 20.96 -24.65
N GLN A 96 -8.13 21.64 -25.79
CA GLN A 96 -8.65 22.98 -25.99
C GLN A 96 -10.19 23.02 -25.84
N GLU A 97 -10.91 22.14 -26.54
CA GLU A 97 -12.36 22.04 -26.44
C GLU A 97 -12.83 21.71 -25.01
N SER A 98 -12.13 20.79 -24.33
CA SER A 98 -12.47 20.41 -22.96
C SER A 98 -12.25 21.54 -21.96
N LEU A 99 -11.27 22.42 -22.19
CA LEU A 99 -11.03 23.59 -21.34
C LEU A 99 -12.08 24.68 -21.59
N ASP A 100 -12.48 24.89 -22.84
CA ASP A 100 -13.53 25.86 -23.21
C ASP A 100 -14.89 25.48 -22.62
N HIS A 101 -15.18 24.18 -22.50
CA HIS A 101 -16.41 23.64 -21.92
C HIS A 101 -16.30 23.18 -20.46
N ALA A 102 -15.12 23.30 -19.85
CA ALA A 102 -14.81 22.78 -18.52
C ALA A 102 -15.18 21.29 -18.31
N ASP A 103 -15.00 20.47 -19.35
CA ASP A 103 -15.29 19.03 -19.31
C ASP A 103 -14.13 18.25 -18.67
N LEU A 104 -14.21 18.11 -17.34
CA LEU A 104 -13.26 17.34 -16.54
C LEU A 104 -13.18 15.87 -16.96
N THR A 105 -14.28 15.29 -17.44
CA THR A 105 -14.29 13.88 -17.83
C THR A 105 -13.48 13.63 -19.09
N VAL A 106 -13.56 14.53 -20.07
CA VAL A 106 -12.74 14.47 -21.29
C VAL A 106 -11.28 14.77 -20.96
N LEU A 107 -11.02 15.81 -20.14
CA LEU A 107 -9.66 16.19 -19.78
C LEU A 107 -8.90 15.06 -19.04
N THR A 108 -9.57 14.36 -18.12
CA THR A 108 -9.02 13.18 -17.43
C THR A 108 -8.79 12.00 -18.39
N ALA A 109 -9.67 11.78 -19.37
CA ALA A 109 -9.49 10.75 -20.39
C ALA A 109 -8.28 11.04 -21.30
N THR A 110 -8.12 12.30 -21.71
CA THR A 110 -7.00 12.77 -22.53
C THR A 110 -5.67 12.64 -21.79
N LEU A 111 -5.64 12.97 -20.49
CA LEU A 111 -4.47 12.72 -19.64
C LEU A 111 -4.11 11.23 -19.58
N GLY A 112 -5.12 10.36 -19.42
CA GLY A 112 -4.94 8.91 -19.48
C GLY A 112 -4.40 8.44 -20.83
N ALA A 113 -4.93 8.96 -21.95
CA ALA A 113 -4.44 8.65 -23.29
C ALA A 113 -2.97 9.05 -23.48
N ALA A 114 -2.59 10.28 -23.08
CA ALA A 114 -1.22 10.76 -23.16
C ALA A 114 -0.26 9.89 -22.32
N ALA A 115 -0.66 9.54 -21.09
CA ALA A 115 0.13 8.67 -20.21
C ALA A 115 0.31 7.26 -20.80
N LEU A 116 -0.75 6.67 -21.38
CA LEU A 116 -0.68 5.35 -22.02
C LEU A 116 0.30 5.35 -23.20
N ILE A 117 0.15 6.30 -24.13
CA ILE A 117 1.00 6.39 -25.33
C ILE A 117 2.46 6.64 -24.94
N ARG A 118 2.72 7.57 -24.01
CA ARG A 118 4.05 7.81 -23.43
C ARG A 118 4.69 6.52 -22.93
N ASN A 119 3.95 5.74 -22.14
CA ASN A 119 4.48 4.51 -21.56
C ASN A 119 4.75 3.44 -22.62
N CYS A 120 3.90 3.33 -23.63
CA CYS A 120 4.09 2.39 -24.74
C CYS A 120 5.29 2.75 -25.61
N LEU A 121 5.46 4.02 -25.98
CA LEU A 121 6.62 4.51 -26.72
C LEU A 121 7.93 4.25 -25.97
N TRP A 122 7.93 4.40 -24.64
CA TRP A 122 9.07 4.05 -23.81
C TRP A 122 9.44 2.57 -23.89
N CYS A 123 8.45 1.68 -23.80
CA CYS A 123 8.65 0.24 -23.95
C CYS A 123 9.24 -0.12 -25.32
N TYR A 124 8.67 0.43 -26.40
CA TYR A 124 9.18 0.20 -27.75
C TYR A 124 10.61 0.71 -27.92
N ASN A 125 10.92 1.93 -27.47
CA ASN A 125 12.26 2.48 -27.57
C ASN A 125 13.27 1.64 -26.77
N ARG A 126 12.91 1.20 -25.56
CA ARG A 126 13.78 0.35 -24.74
C ARG A 126 14.07 -0.99 -25.41
N GLN A 127 13.04 -1.67 -25.90
CA GLN A 127 13.22 -2.98 -26.51
C GLN A 127 13.99 -2.87 -27.84
N ALA A 128 13.67 -1.87 -28.65
CA ALA A 128 14.20 -1.74 -30.00
C ALA A 128 15.57 -1.05 -30.08
N LYS A 129 16.11 -0.55 -28.96
CA LYS A 129 17.37 0.23 -28.87
C LYS A 129 18.57 -0.38 -29.62
N ASN A 130 18.68 -1.70 -29.71
CA ASN A 130 19.80 -2.39 -30.37
C ASN A 130 19.47 -2.94 -31.78
N LEU A 131 18.22 -2.82 -32.24
CA LEU A 131 17.72 -3.44 -33.48
C LEU A 131 17.37 -2.43 -34.58
N ILE A 132 17.34 -1.14 -34.25
CA ILE A 132 17.01 -0.07 -35.20
C ILE A 132 18.21 0.87 -35.34
N SER A 133 18.25 1.62 -36.46
CA SER A 133 19.23 2.67 -36.66
C SER A 133 19.12 3.76 -35.58
N PRO A 134 20.24 4.46 -35.26
CA PRO A 134 20.24 5.53 -34.26
C PRO A 134 19.26 6.66 -34.61
N GLN A 135 19.11 6.98 -35.90
CA GLN A 135 18.16 7.99 -36.38
C GLN A 135 16.70 7.60 -36.09
N SER A 136 16.33 6.33 -36.24
CA SER A 136 14.97 5.87 -35.93
C SER A 136 14.70 5.80 -34.43
N SER A 137 15.70 5.43 -33.62
CA SER A 137 15.58 5.49 -32.15
C SER A 137 15.42 6.93 -31.65
N GLU A 138 16.12 7.88 -32.27
CA GLU A 138 15.98 9.30 -31.96
C GLU A 138 14.56 9.81 -32.24
N LYS A 139 13.96 9.44 -33.39
CA LYS A 139 12.56 9.79 -33.72
C LYS A 139 11.58 9.29 -32.68
N LEU A 140 11.65 8.01 -32.29
CA LEU A 140 10.80 7.44 -31.24
C LEU A 140 10.98 8.14 -29.89
N ASN A 141 12.23 8.48 -29.55
CA ASN A 141 12.52 9.19 -28.31
C ASN A 141 11.95 10.63 -28.32
N THR A 142 11.95 11.29 -29.47
CA THR A 142 11.32 12.60 -29.64
C THR A 142 9.80 12.50 -29.43
N SER A 143 9.12 11.56 -30.08
CA SER A 143 7.69 11.34 -29.85
C SER A 143 7.40 11.00 -28.37
N TYR A 144 8.22 10.17 -27.73
CA TYR A 144 8.11 9.91 -26.28
C TYR A 144 8.18 11.20 -25.44
N LYS A 145 9.13 12.09 -25.73
CA LYS A 145 9.26 13.38 -25.04
C LYS A 145 8.05 14.27 -25.26
N CYS A 146 7.53 14.38 -26.49
CA CYS A 146 6.33 15.15 -26.79
C CYS A 146 5.12 14.68 -25.96
N TYR A 147 4.92 13.36 -25.86
CA TYR A 147 3.83 12.80 -25.04
C TYR A 147 4.07 12.94 -23.53
N HIS A 148 5.32 12.94 -23.08
CA HIS A 148 5.66 13.26 -21.69
C HIS A 148 5.33 14.71 -21.34
N GLU A 149 5.75 15.65 -22.17
CA GLU A 149 5.45 17.08 -22.02
C GLU A 149 3.95 17.36 -22.09
N MET A 150 3.24 16.72 -23.02
CA MET A 150 1.78 16.77 -23.11
C MET A 150 1.13 16.31 -21.80
N ALA A 151 1.50 15.14 -21.28
CA ALA A 151 0.91 14.60 -20.05
C ALA A 151 1.13 15.54 -18.85
N GLU A 152 2.32 16.13 -18.71
CA GLU A 152 2.58 17.11 -17.65
C GLU A 152 1.77 18.40 -17.84
N ALA A 153 1.70 18.93 -19.07
CA ALA A 153 0.92 20.12 -19.39
C ALA A 153 -0.57 19.93 -19.11
N VAL A 154 -1.16 18.79 -19.51
CA VAL A 154 -2.56 18.46 -19.23
C VAL A 154 -2.81 18.33 -17.72
N ALA A 155 -1.90 17.69 -16.98
CA ALA A 155 -2.01 17.57 -15.53
C ALA A 155 -1.99 18.94 -14.83
N GLU A 156 -1.13 19.87 -15.27
CA GLU A 156 -1.12 21.26 -14.77
C GLU A 156 -2.40 22.02 -15.11
N ARG A 157 -2.95 21.84 -16.33
CA ARG A 157 -4.24 22.46 -16.71
C ARG A 157 -5.41 21.90 -15.90
N LEU A 158 -5.41 20.59 -15.65
CA LEU A 158 -6.43 19.93 -14.82
C LEU A 158 -6.36 20.44 -13.37
N LEU A 159 -5.16 20.57 -12.82
CA LEU A 159 -4.94 21.18 -11.50
C LEU A 159 -5.46 22.63 -11.46
N ASP A 160 -5.06 23.48 -12.40
CA ASP A 160 -5.51 24.87 -12.49
C ASP A 160 -7.04 24.98 -12.58
N LEU A 161 -7.68 24.14 -13.40
CA LEU A 161 -9.14 24.11 -13.52
C LEU A 161 -9.82 23.75 -12.18
N HIS A 162 -9.34 22.71 -11.49
CA HIS A 162 -9.86 22.37 -10.16
C HIS A 162 -9.65 23.51 -9.14
N CYS A 163 -8.48 24.14 -9.14
CA CYS A 163 -8.17 25.28 -8.27
C CYS A 163 -9.10 26.48 -8.55
N ARG A 164 -9.39 26.77 -9.82
CA ARG A 164 -10.36 27.80 -10.22
C ARG A 164 -11.77 27.44 -9.77
N LEU A 165 -12.19 26.19 -9.95
CA LEU A 165 -13.51 25.74 -9.51
C LEU A 165 -13.67 25.93 -7.98
N ILE A 166 -12.66 25.52 -7.22
CA ILE A 166 -12.64 25.73 -5.76
C ILE A 166 -12.68 27.21 -5.43
N SER A 167 -11.80 28.01 -6.03
CA SER A 167 -11.68 29.44 -5.72
C SER A 167 -12.92 30.25 -6.11
N LEU A 168 -13.57 29.92 -7.21
CA LEU A 168 -14.64 30.74 -7.78
C LEU A 168 -16.04 30.31 -7.32
N TYR A 169 -16.27 29.01 -7.14
CA TYR A 169 -17.61 28.47 -6.86
C TYR A 169 -17.77 27.90 -5.45
N ILE A 170 -16.72 27.31 -4.89
CA ILE A 170 -16.83 26.61 -3.59
C ILE A 170 -16.50 27.55 -2.45
N LEU A 171 -15.41 28.31 -2.60
CA LEU A 171 -14.92 29.23 -1.58
C LEU A 171 -15.60 30.61 -1.65
N ASN A 172 -16.62 30.84 -2.46
CA ASN A 172 -17.28 32.14 -2.57
C ASN A 172 -18.75 32.04 -2.18
N GLU A 173 -19.01 32.11 -0.87
CA GLU A 173 -20.35 32.25 -0.33
C GLU A 173 -20.39 33.50 0.57
N ALA A 174 -21.28 34.44 0.25
CA ALA A 174 -21.30 35.75 0.90
C ALA A 174 -21.64 35.65 2.41
N ASP A 175 -22.63 34.84 2.77
CA ASP A 175 -23.17 34.80 4.13
C ASP A 175 -22.19 34.15 5.13
N SER A 176 -21.54 33.04 4.74
CA SER A 176 -20.49 32.39 5.53
C SER A 176 -19.21 33.24 5.69
N LEU A 177 -18.99 34.21 4.78
CA LEU A 177 -17.80 35.07 4.78
C LEU A 177 -18.07 36.47 5.36
N SER A 178 -19.31 36.76 5.79
CA SER A 178 -19.69 38.04 6.42
C SER A 178 -19.26 38.11 7.89
N TRP A 179 -17.94 38.07 8.13
CA TRP A 179 -17.41 38.02 9.50
C TRP A 179 -17.61 39.31 10.29
N HIS A 180 -17.92 40.43 9.63
CA HIS A 180 -18.16 41.71 10.27
C HIS A 180 -19.61 41.89 10.73
N ASP A 181 -20.50 40.97 10.40
CA ASP A 181 -21.91 41.05 10.80
C ASP A 181 -22.03 41.04 12.33
N THR A 182 -22.98 41.82 12.83
CA THR A 182 -23.33 41.92 14.25
C THR A 182 -24.26 40.81 14.71
N THR A 183 -24.92 40.13 13.78
CA THR A 183 -25.77 38.97 14.07
C THR A 183 -24.97 37.68 14.15
N SER A 184 -25.43 36.71 14.93
CA SER A 184 -24.98 35.32 14.91
C SER A 184 -25.38 34.65 13.59
N PHE A 185 -24.56 33.73 13.06
CA PHE A 185 -24.88 32.84 11.95
C PHE A 185 -25.66 31.60 12.43
N PHE A 186 -24.91 30.56 12.80
CA PHE A 186 -25.33 29.25 13.26
C PHE A 186 -24.32 28.78 14.32
N GLU A 187 -23.79 29.72 15.11
CA GLU A 187 -22.81 29.46 16.17
C GLU A 187 -23.35 28.35 17.06
N ARG A 188 -22.51 27.33 17.30
CA ARG A 188 -22.83 26.15 18.12
C ARG A 188 -23.85 25.18 17.52
N GLU A 189 -24.35 25.45 16.31
CA GLU A 189 -25.25 24.53 15.60
C GLU A 189 -24.55 23.82 14.44
N ARG A 190 -23.75 24.54 13.62
CA ARG A 190 -23.16 24.00 12.37
C ARG A 190 -21.85 24.69 11.98
N CYS A 191 -21.03 24.01 11.19
CA CYS A 191 -19.89 24.62 10.49
C CYS A 191 -20.34 25.41 9.26
N SER A 192 -19.54 26.40 8.82
CA SER A 192 -19.87 27.20 7.63
C SER A 192 -19.93 26.33 6.37
N PHE A 193 -20.89 26.62 5.50
CA PHE A 193 -21.14 25.80 4.30
C PHE A 193 -19.91 25.77 3.38
N VAL A 194 -19.15 26.87 3.29
CA VAL A 194 -17.90 26.92 2.52
C VAL A 194 -16.91 25.81 2.90
N ILE A 195 -16.73 25.55 4.20
CA ILE A 195 -15.77 24.54 4.67
C ILE A 195 -16.32 23.13 4.43
N GLN A 196 -17.61 22.91 4.68
CA GLN A 196 -18.29 21.64 4.42
C GLN A 196 -18.24 21.29 2.91
N MET A 197 -18.54 22.25 2.04
CA MET A 197 -18.51 22.08 0.59
C MET A 197 -17.09 21.86 0.07
N TRP A 198 -16.10 22.57 0.61
CA TRP A 198 -14.69 22.31 0.30
C TRP A 198 -14.26 20.90 0.66
N TRP A 199 -14.57 20.44 1.88
CA TRP A 199 -14.29 19.06 2.32
C TRP A 199 -14.96 18.03 1.40
N LEU A 200 -16.25 18.21 1.11
CA LEU A 200 -17.02 17.32 0.26
C LEU A 200 -16.42 17.24 -1.15
N TYR A 201 -16.09 18.39 -1.73
CA TYR A 201 -15.49 18.47 -3.07
C TYR A 201 -14.13 17.78 -3.10
N MET A 202 -13.25 18.06 -2.14
CA MET A 202 -11.94 17.43 -2.06
C MET A 202 -12.05 15.89 -1.95
N GLN A 203 -13.00 15.38 -1.16
CA GLN A 203 -13.23 13.93 -1.03
C GLN A 203 -13.80 13.31 -2.31
N GLY A 204 -14.74 13.99 -2.97
CA GLY A 204 -15.30 13.57 -4.25
C GLY A 204 -14.22 13.51 -5.34
N THR A 205 -13.49 14.61 -5.54
CA THR A 205 -12.42 14.68 -6.55
C THR A 205 -11.29 13.71 -6.27
N LYS A 206 -10.93 13.44 -5.00
CA LYS A 206 -9.96 12.38 -4.67
C LYS A 206 -10.40 11.03 -5.23
N ARG A 207 -11.66 10.65 -5.05
CA ARG A 207 -12.23 9.38 -5.56
C ARG A 207 -12.22 9.35 -7.09
N ASP A 208 -12.57 10.46 -7.73
CA ASP A 208 -12.59 10.58 -9.19
C ASP A 208 -11.18 10.47 -9.77
N LEU A 209 -10.20 11.17 -9.18
CA LEU A 209 -8.80 11.10 -9.60
C LEU A 209 -8.23 9.68 -9.41
N TRP A 210 -8.53 9.02 -8.27
CA TRP A 210 -8.05 7.67 -7.96
C TRP A 210 -8.63 6.62 -8.91
N SER A 211 -9.80 6.88 -9.50
CA SER A 211 -10.44 5.96 -10.44
C SER A 211 -10.08 6.23 -11.90
N THR A 212 -9.72 7.46 -12.27
CA THR A 212 -9.55 7.87 -13.67
C THR A 212 -8.10 8.01 -14.11
N VAL A 213 -7.26 8.70 -13.33
CA VAL A 213 -5.90 9.10 -13.69
C VAL A 213 -4.88 8.05 -13.21
N SER A 214 -3.62 8.12 -13.68
CA SER A 214 -2.54 7.30 -13.15
C SER A 214 -2.26 7.63 -11.67
N PRO A 215 -1.93 6.64 -10.82
CA PRO A 215 -1.80 6.82 -9.37
C PRO A 215 -0.89 7.96 -8.90
N LYS A 216 0.35 8.05 -9.43
CA LYS A 216 1.28 9.12 -8.99
C LYS A 216 0.81 10.50 -9.45
N MET A 217 0.27 10.58 -10.66
CA MET A 217 -0.27 11.84 -11.19
C MET A 217 -1.52 12.29 -10.42
N ALA A 218 -2.41 11.36 -10.08
CA ALA A 218 -3.58 11.62 -9.25
C ALA A 218 -3.18 12.21 -7.89
N GLN A 219 -2.21 11.59 -7.20
CA GLN A 219 -1.68 12.08 -5.93
C GLN A 219 -1.02 13.45 -6.06
N ARG A 220 -0.25 13.68 -7.14
CA ARG A 220 0.34 15.00 -7.44
C ARG A 220 -0.73 16.08 -7.59
N ILE A 221 -1.72 15.87 -8.46
CA ILE A 221 -2.81 16.83 -8.71
C ILE A 221 -3.57 17.10 -7.42
N PHE A 222 -3.95 16.06 -6.68
CA PHE A 222 -4.67 16.20 -5.42
C PHE A 222 -3.86 16.98 -4.35
N SER A 223 -2.56 16.71 -4.23
CA SER A 223 -1.68 17.46 -3.33
C SER A 223 -1.57 18.94 -3.71
N GLY A 224 -1.54 19.25 -5.02
CA GLY A 224 -1.56 20.61 -5.54
C GLY A 224 -2.87 21.33 -5.24
N MET A 225 -4.01 20.66 -5.46
CA MET A 225 -5.34 21.21 -5.14
C MET A 225 -5.45 21.56 -3.65
N LEU A 226 -4.99 20.66 -2.77
CA LEU A 226 -4.97 20.91 -1.33
C LEU A 226 -4.07 22.10 -0.99
N ASN A 227 -2.88 22.18 -1.58
CA ASN A 227 -1.93 23.26 -1.36
C ASN A 227 -2.50 24.63 -1.77
N GLU A 228 -3.07 24.74 -2.97
CA GLU A 228 -3.59 26.00 -3.51
C GLU A 228 -4.88 26.44 -2.83
N SER A 229 -5.81 25.52 -2.57
CA SER A 229 -7.03 25.85 -1.83
C SER A 229 -6.72 26.30 -0.39
N LEU A 230 -5.72 25.70 0.26
CA LEU A 230 -5.25 26.17 1.57
C LEU A 230 -4.63 27.56 1.51
N SER A 231 -3.95 27.96 0.43
CA SER A 231 -3.45 29.34 0.28
C SER A 231 -4.57 30.35 0.45
N ILE A 232 -5.72 30.10 -0.18
CA ILE A 232 -6.89 30.98 -0.14
C ILE A 232 -7.49 31.00 1.27
N ILE A 233 -7.75 29.82 1.83
CA ILE A 233 -8.40 29.65 3.14
C ILE A 233 -7.53 30.25 4.25
N VAL A 234 -6.24 29.94 4.29
CA VAL A 234 -5.32 30.41 5.35
C VAL A 234 -5.15 31.92 5.28
N THR A 235 -4.98 32.50 4.09
CA THR A 235 -4.89 33.95 3.88
C THR A 235 -6.13 34.67 4.45
N ARG A 236 -7.30 34.12 4.16
CA ARG A 236 -8.60 34.60 4.67
C ARG A 236 -8.64 34.62 6.20
N PHE A 237 -8.19 33.57 6.88
CA PHE A 237 -8.17 33.54 8.34
C PHE A 237 -7.09 34.45 8.98
N ILE A 238 -5.93 34.59 8.33
CA ILE A 238 -4.84 35.49 8.78
C ILE A 238 -5.32 36.95 8.80
N TYR A 239 -5.92 37.40 7.69
CA TYR A 239 -6.34 38.80 7.52
C TYR A 239 -7.75 39.08 8.02
N GLY A 240 -8.59 38.06 8.17
CA GLY A 240 -9.95 38.19 8.68
C GLY A 240 -10.00 38.89 10.03
N ARG A 241 -11.00 39.73 10.25
CA ARG A 241 -11.25 40.45 11.51
C ARG A 241 -12.72 40.25 11.90
N PRO A 242 -13.08 39.11 12.51
CA PRO A 242 -14.48 38.85 12.85
C PRO A 242 -15.00 39.86 13.86
N SER A 243 -16.32 40.03 13.92
CA SER A 243 -17.02 40.67 15.04
C SER A 243 -16.97 39.77 16.27
N LEU A 244 -17.38 40.29 17.43
CA LEU A 244 -17.48 39.47 18.64
C LEU A 244 -18.52 38.36 18.47
N ALA A 245 -19.65 38.66 17.81
CA ALA A 245 -20.72 37.69 17.52
C ALA A 245 -20.26 36.53 16.62
N ARG A 246 -19.45 36.80 15.59
CA ARG A 246 -18.99 35.79 14.62
C ARG A 246 -17.69 35.08 15.02
N SER A 247 -17.07 35.48 16.14
CA SER A 247 -15.73 35.02 16.51
C SER A 247 -15.66 33.53 16.84
N GLU A 248 -16.67 32.96 17.52
CA GLU A 248 -16.72 31.53 17.85
C GLU A 248 -16.78 30.67 16.58
N GLN A 249 -17.66 31.03 15.64
CA GLN A 249 -17.79 30.32 14.36
C GLN A 249 -16.51 30.40 13.53
N PHE A 250 -15.92 31.61 13.44
CA PHE A 250 -14.70 31.85 12.67
C PHE A 250 -13.54 30.95 13.12
N TRP A 251 -13.30 30.84 14.43
CA TRP A 251 -12.22 30.00 14.95
C TRP A 251 -12.54 28.51 14.88
N THR A 252 -13.82 28.15 14.95
CA THR A 252 -14.26 26.77 14.72
C THR A 252 -13.98 26.36 13.29
N ASP A 253 -14.32 27.19 12.31
CA ASP A 253 -14.04 26.91 10.91
C ASP A 253 -12.53 26.77 10.67
N ALA A 254 -11.70 27.61 11.30
CA ALA A 254 -10.24 27.48 11.23
C ALA A 254 -9.74 26.14 11.80
N PHE A 255 -10.29 25.68 12.93
CA PHE A 255 -9.96 24.38 13.50
C PHE A 255 -10.44 23.22 12.61
N ASN A 256 -11.66 23.31 12.08
CA ASN A 256 -12.22 22.33 11.15
C ASN A 256 -11.40 22.22 9.87
N VAL A 257 -10.89 23.33 9.33
CA VAL A 257 -9.95 23.31 8.21
C VAL A 257 -8.71 22.51 8.55
N LEU A 258 -8.10 22.72 9.72
CA LEU A 258 -6.94 21.94 10.15
C LEU A 258 -7.25 20.44 10.30
N CYS A 259 -8.43 20.10 10.85
CA CYS A 259 -8.90 18.71 10.97
C CYS A 259 -9.10 18.06 9.60
N CYS A 260 -9.85 18.72 8.71
CA CYS A 260 -10.05 18.29 7.32
C CYS A 260 -8.71 18.08 6.62
N THR A 261 -7.78 19.03 6.71
CA THR A 261 -6.46 18.91 6.12
C THR A 261 -5.69 17.71 6.68
N GLY A 262 -5.80 17.40 7.97
CA GLY A 262 -5.19 16.21 8.55
C GLY A 262 -5.60 14.92 7.83
N TYR A 263 -6.87 14.76 7.51
CA TYR A 263 -7.37 13.57 6.79
C TYR A 263 -7.15 13.63 5.29
N LEU A 264 -7.26 14.81 4.66
CA LEU A 264 -6.94 14.98 3.24
C LEU A 264 -5.46 14.72 2.97
N ALA A 265 -4.56 15.15 3.87
CA ALA A 265 -3.11 14.96 3.74
C ALA A 265 -2.69 13.48 3.66
N LEU A 266 -3.48 12.54 4.22
CA LEU A 266 -3.22 11.10 4.10
C LEU A 266 -3.20 10.62 2.64
N GLY A 267 -4.01 11.23 1.77
CA GLY A 267 -4.01 10.93 0.33
C GLY A 267 -2.91 11.68 -0.44
N ALA A 268 -2.38 12.77 0.12
CA ALA A 268 -1.31 13.57 -0.50
C ALA A 268 0.10 13.05 -0.16
N CYS A 269 0.28 12.48 1.04
CA CYS A 269 1.56 11.96 1.52
C CYS A 269 1.79 10.51 1.09
N ALA A 270 3.05 10.15 0.82
CA ALA A 270 3.48 8.79 0.49
C ALA A 270 3.90 7.98 1.72
N SER A 271 4.22 8.62 2.85
CA SER A 271 4.68 7.95 4.08
C SER A 271 4.28 8.67 5.35
N ALA A 272 4.34 7.99 6.51
CA ALA A 272 4.10 8.61 7.81
C ALA A 272 5.08 9.76 8.10
N ASN A 273 6.33 9.67 7.61
CA ASN A 273 7.34 10.70 7.80
C ASN A 273 6.98 12.02 7.13
N GLU A 274 6.43 11.94 5.91
CA GLU A 274 5.88 13.11 5.22
C GLU A 274 4.69 13.67 6.00
N MET A 275 3.79 12.81 6.47
CA MET A 275 2.59 13.22 7.19
C MET A 275 2.88 13.96 8.52
N ILE A 276 3.93 13.58 9.26
CA ILE A 276 4.35 14.31 10.48
C ILE A 276 5.25 15.52 10.19
N GLY A 277 5.63 15.75 8.94
CA GLY A 277 6.54 16.82 8.54
C GLY A 277 7.97 16.62 9.04
N MET A 278 8.49 15.39 9.04
CA MET A 278 9.90 15.14 9.35
C MET A 278 10.80 15.68 8.23
N LYS A 279 11.92 16.31 8.61
CA LYS A 279 12.94 16.86 7.70
C LYS A 279 12.31 17.74 6.62
N LEU A 280 11.64 18.82 7.01
CA LEU A 280 10.89 19.74 6.12
C LEU A 280 11.60 20.10 4.80
N ASN A 281 12.94 20.24 4.84
CA ASN A 281 13.75 20.61 3.67
C ASN A 281 13.87 19.49 2.61
N ARG A 282 13.58 18.24 2.96
CA ARG A 282 13.61 17.08 2.07
C ARG A 282 12.22 16.68 1.56
N LEU A 283 11.16 17.36 2.01
CA LEU A 283 9.80 17.07 1.61
C LEU A 283 9.50 17.66 0.21
N PRO A 284 8.56 17.07 -0.54
CA PRO A 284 8.02 17.69 -1.74
C PRO A 284 7.46 19.09 -1.44
N THR A 285 7.61 20.01 -2.38
CA THR A 285 7.21 21.43 -2.22
C THR A 285 5.77 21.58 -1.72
N ALA A 286 4.81 20.88 -2.35
CA ALA A 286 3.40 20.96 -1.95
C ALA A 286 3.17 20.52 -0.50
N ILE A 287 3.81 19.43 -0.05
CA ILE A 287 3.65 18.91 1.32
C ILE A 287 4.30 19.84 2.35
N ARG A 288 5.48 20.36 2.03
CA ARG A 288 6.17 21.37 2.86
C ARG A 288 5.30 22.61 3.04
N ASP A 289 4.70 23.09 1.96
CA ASP A 289 3.86 24.29 1.95
C ASP A 289 2.54 24.06 2.70
N ILE A 290 1.92 22.87 2.58
CA ILE A 290 0.76 22.47 3.39
C ILE A 290 1.11 22.55 4.88
N HIS A 291 2.23 21.98 5.31
CA HIS A 291 2.65 22.07 6.71
C HIS A 291 2.92 23.49 7.19
N ALA A 292 3.49 24.34 6.33
CA ALA A 292 3.72 25.75 6.68
C ALA A 292 2.39 26.50 6.83
N LYS A 293 1.46 26.33 5.89
CA LYS A 293 0.12 26.95 5.91
C LYS A 293 -0.71 26.51 7.11
N CYS A 294 -0.73 25.22 7.43
CA CYS A 294 -1.41 24.71 8.62
C CYS A 294 -0.78 25.21 9.91
N ASN A 295 0.55 25.37 9.95
CA ASN A 295 1.23 25.94 11.10
C ASN A 295 0.83 27.42 11.32
N GLU A 296 0.81 28.22 10.27
CA GLU A 296 0.37 29.63 10.34
C GLU A 296 -1.11 29.75 10.76
N LEU A 297 -1.97 28.87 10.24
CA LEU A 297 -3.38 28.84 10.65
C LEU A 297 -3.54 28.44 12.13
N LEU A 298 -2.77 27.46 12.62
CA LEU A 298 -2.73 27.10 14.03
C LEU A 298 -2.26 28.28 14.89
N ILE A 299 -1.21 29.00 14.47
CA ILE A 299 -0.71 30.17 15.18
C ILE A 299 -1.80 31.23 15.32
N CYS A 300 -2.54 31.51 14.23
CA CYS A 300 -3.66 32.43 14.25
C CYS A 300 -4.76 31.96 15.22
N LEU A 301 -5.15 30.68 15.15
CA LEU A 301 -6.14 30.08 16.04
C LEU A 301 -5.73 30.20 17.51
N LEU A 302 -4.48 29.89 17.86
CA LEU A 302 -4.01 29.94 19.24
C LEU A 302 -3.94 31.37 19.78
N LEU A 303 -3.38 32.31 19.02
CA LEU A 303 -3.20 33.68 19.52
C LEU A 303 -4.50 34.49 19.54
N ARG A 304 -5.42 34.22 18.61
CA ARG A 304 -6.64 35.01 18.46
C ARG A 304 -7.92 34.28 18.87
N GLY A 305 -7.88 32.96 18.92
CA GLY A 305 -9.01 32.10 19.30
C GLY A 305 -8.89 31.50 20.70
N THR A 306 -7.80 31.63 21.45
CA THR A 306 -7.76 31.19 22.86
C THR A 306 -8.58 32.12 23.76
N PRO A 307 -9.36 31.62 24.75
CA PRO A 307 -10.01 32.47 25.76
C PRO A 307 -9.03 33.44 26.47
N LEU A 308 -9.46 34.68 26.68
CA LEU A 308 -8.60 35.76 27.19
C LEU A 308 -7.92 35.43 28.52
N ARG A 309 -8.63 34.76 29.42
CA ARG A 309 -8.10 34.33 30.73
C ARG A 309 -6.89 33.40 30.60
N GLU A 310 -6.96 32.36 29.77
CA GLU A 310 -5.85 31.42 29.56
C GLU A 310 -4.68 32.09 28.85
N LEU A 311 -4.98 32.94 27.87
CA LEU A 311 -3.97 33.70 27.15
C LEU A 311 -3.22 34.65 28.07
N TYR A 312 -3.92 35.43 28.91
CA TYR A 312 -3.29 36.30 29.90
C TYR A 312 -2.38 35.52 30.85
N GLN A 313 -2.81 34.34 31.33
CA GLN A 313 -1.99 33.53 32.23
C GLN A 313 -0.67 33.08 31.62
N VAL A 314 -0.63 32.83 30.31
CA VAL A 314 0.61 32.48 29.59
C VAL A 314 1.48 33.72 29.34
N PHE A 315 0.89 34.85 28.96
CA PHE A 315 1.62 36.06 28.56
C PHE A 315 1.89 37.06 29.69
N ARG A 316 1.41 36.82 30.93
CA ARG A 316 1.52 37.77 32.06
C ARG A 316 2.95 38.18 32.41
N PHE A 317 3.94 37.34 32.10
CA PHE A 317 5.37 37.63 32.34
C PHE A 317 6.07 38.26 31.12
N GLY A 318 5.31 38.66 30.11
CA GLY A 318 5.82 39.21 28.86
C GLY A 318 6.15 38.14 27.82
N PHE A 319 6.84 38.55 26.76
CA PHE A 319 7.24 37.68 25.64
C PHE A 319 8.57 36.97 25.88
N GLU A 320 9.25 37.28 26.99
CA GLU A 320 10.55 36.69 27.34
C GLU A 320 10.34 35.23 27.78
N ASN A 321 11.08 34.30 27.18
CA ASN A 321 11.04 32.86 27.46
C ASN A 321 9.72 32.11 27.14
N LEU A 322 8.85 32.66 26.29
CA LEU A 322 7.66 31.93 25.83
C LEU A 322 8.05 30.71 24.97
N THR A 323 7.50 29.54 25.30
CA THR A 323 7.78 28.31 24.55
C THR A 323 7.36 28.40 23.09
N ILE A 324 6.32 29.18 22.78
CA ILE A 324 5.80 29.38 21.43
C ILE A 324 6.82 30.01 20.46
N LEU A 325 7.79 30.76 21.01
CA LEU A 325 8.86 31.41 20.25
C LEU A 325 10.05 30.48 19.98
N GLN A 326 10.12 29.33 20.66
CA GLN A 326 11.20 28.36 20.48
C GLN A 326 11.10 27.70 19.09
N PRO A 327 12.24 27.24 18.54
CA PRO A 327 12.26 26.56 17.25
C PRO A 327 11.37 25.32 17.29
N ARG A 328 10.56 25.18 16.25
CA ARG A 328 9.65 24.07 16.01
C ARG A 328 10.39 22.75 16.15
N ARG A 329 9.74 21.83 16.85
CA ARG A 329 10.18 20.45 16.98
C ARG A 329 9.35 19.56 16.05
N GLU A 330 9.93 18.45 15.64
CA GLU A 330 9.20 17.37 14.96
C GLU A 330 8.59 16.47 16.04
N PRO A 331 7.35 15.97 15.88
CA PRO A 331 6.43 16.10 14.72
C PRO A 331 5.67 17.44 14.65
N ALA A 332 4.98 17.69 13.53
CA ALA A 332 4.19 18.91 13.29
C ALA A 332 3.14 19.19 14.38
N ALA A 333 3.21 20.37 14.98
CA ALA A 333 2.32 20.78 16.07
C ALA A 333 0.83 20.80 15.70
N TRP A 334 0.49 21.31 14.50
CA TRP A 334 -0.90 21.38 14.05
C TRP A 334 -1.56 20.01 13.95
N LEU A 335 -0.79 18.98 13.58
CA LEU A 335 -1.31 17.62 13.46
C LEU A 335 -1.58 17.00 14.83
N LEU A 336 -0.68 17.23 15.79
CA LEU A 336 -0.85 16.80 17.19
C LEU A 336 -2.13 17.39 17.82
N VAL A 337 -2.44 18.64 17.47
CA VAL A 337 -3.59 19.37 18.02
C VAL A 337 -4.89 18.99 17.32
N CYS A 338 -4.90 18.92 15.99
CA CYS A 338 -6.16 18.87 15.23
C CYS A 338 -6.56 17.45 14.80
N ALA A 339 -5.61 16.50 14.75
CA ALA A 339 -5.92 15.12 14.39
C ALA A 339 -5.28 14.10 15.36
N PRO A 340 -5.54 14.19 16.68
CA PRO A 340 -4.97 13.29 17.67
C PRO A 340 -5.34 11.81 17.40
N ASN A 341 -6.51 11.56 16.79
CA ASN A 341 -6.97 10.23 16.40
C ASN A 341 -6.06 9.55 15.38
N LEU A 342 -5.38 10.30 14.51
CA LEU A 342 -4.42 9.76 13.55
C LEU A 342 -3.13 9.28 14.23
N LEU A 343 -2.84 9.80 15.42
CA LEU A 343 -1.65 9.46 16.21
C LEU A 343 -1.96 8.51 17.36
N GLY A 344 -3.24 8.18 17.57
CA GLY A 344 -3.70 7.11 18.45
C GLY A 344 -3.84 7.45 19.93
N SER A 345 -3.97 8.72 20.31
CA SER A 345 -4.37 9.10 21.68
C SER A 345 -4.91 10.53 21.72
N ALA A 346 -6.02 10.73 22.44
CA ALA A 346 -6.57 12.05 22.75
C ALA A 346 -5.78 12.79 23.86
N ASP A 347 -5.02 12.07 24.69
CA ASP A 347 -4.44 12.59 25.94
C ASP A 347 -2.92 12.69 25.96
N SER A 348 -2.25 12.44 24.84
CA SER A 348 -0.79 12.35 24.84
C SER A 348 -0.10 13.64 25.31
N ASP A 349 0.93 13.50 26.13
CA ASP A 349 1.84 14.59 26.46
C ASP A 349 2.29 15.29 25.19
N ILE A 350 2.06 16.60 25.13
CA ILE A 350 2.26 17.42 23.92
C ILE A 350 3.76 17.56 23.57
N TYR A 351 4.64 17.06 24.43
CA TYR A 351 6.09 17.14 24.33
C TYR A 351 6.69 15.80 23.84
N ILE A 352 6.40 15.42 22.60
CA ILE A 352 6.99 14.24 21.97
C ILE A 352 8.10 14.71 21.03
N SER A 353 9.36 14.46 21.38
CA SER A 353 10.52 14.70 20.49
C SER A 353 10.66 13.65 19.39
N SER A 354 10.04 12.49 19.55
CA SER A 354 10.01 11.39 18.58
C SER A 354 8.77 10.53 18.82
N LEU A 355 7.98 10.28 17.77
CA LEU A 355 6.77 9.47 17.91
C LEU A 355 7.14 8.04 18.37
N PRO A 356 6.46 7.49 19.40
CA PRO A 356 6.58 6.08 19.77
C PRO A 356 6.28 5.15 18.58
N LYS A 357 6.97 3.99 18.53
CA LYS A 357 6.88 3.03 17.40
C LYS A 357 5.44 2.62 17.06
N ASN A 358 4.59 2.40 18.06
CA ASN A 358 3.17 2.06 17.89
C ASN A 358 2.39 3.16 17.14
N ARG A 359 2.64 4.44 17.44
CA ARG A 359 1.97 5.57 16.78
C ARG A 359 2.42 5.75 15.34
N VAL A 360 3.69 5.49 15.05
CA VAL A 360 4.17 5.52 13.66
C VAL A 360 3.50 4.41 12.84
N ALA A 361 3.32 3.22 13.42
CA ALA A 361 2.61 2.12 12.77
C ALA A 361 1.13 2.47 12.48
N ILE A 362 0.43 3.10 13.45
CA ILE A 362 -0.94 3.61 13.26
C ILE A 362 -0.99 4.61 12.10
N LEU A 363 -0.05 5.55 12.05
CA LEU A 363 -0.02 6.56 11.00
C LEU A 363 0.31 5.97 9.63
N GLU A 364 1.26 5.05 9.55
CA GLU A 364 1.62 4.38 8.29
C GLU A 364 0.46 3.54 7.76
N LEU A 365 -0.30 2.86 8.62
CA LEU A 365 -1.53 2.15 8.23
C LEU A 365 -2.61 3.11 7.71
N ASN A 366 -2.78 4.27 8.36
CA ASN A 366 -3.68 5.31 7.86
C ASN A 366 -3.23 5.82 6.47
N VAL A 367 -1.94 6.06 6.25
CA VAL A 367 -1.44 6.50 4.93
C VAL A 367 -1.66 5.43 3.87
N LEU A 368 -1.36 4.16 4.17
CA LEU A 368 -1.56 3.02 3.25
C LEU A 368 -3.02 2.95 2.76
N ARG A 369 -4.00 3.12 3.65
CA ARG A 369 -5.43 3.06 3.32
C ARG A 369 -5.89 4.15 2.33
N HIS A 370 -5.20 5.28 2.28
CA HIS A 370 -5.60 6.42 1.45
C HIS A 370 -4.83 6.51 0.13
N GLN A 371 -3.95 5.54 -0.17
CA GLN A 371 -3.16 5.54 -1.40
C GLN A 371 -4.01 5.23 -2.64
N PRO A 372 -3.63 5.76 -3.83
CA PRO A 372 -4.31 5.50 -5.11
C PRO A 372 -4.15 4.08 -5.61
N GLN A 373 -3.15 3.36 -5.13
CA GLN A 373 -2.89 1.97 -5.47
C GLN A 373 -2.19 1.29 -4.29
N PRO A 374 -2.24 -0.06 -4.22
CA PRO A 374 -1.42 -0.81 -3.29
C PRO A 374 0.06 -0.50 -3.49
N ASN A 375 0.71 -0.03 -2.43
CA ASN A 375 2.16 0.13 -2.39
C ASN A 375 2.75 -1.06 -1.62
N TRP A 376 3.29 -2.04 -2.34
CA TRP A 376 3.76 -3.30 -1.74
C TRP A 376 4.88 -3.09 -0.70
N PRO A 377 5.91 -2.26 -0.96
CA PRO A 377 6.88 -1.92 0.08
C PRO A 377 6.25 -1.30 1.33
N GLN A 378 5.23 -0.45 1.17
CA GLN A 378 4.53 0.15 2.30
C GLN A 378 3.70 -0.87 3.08
N LEU A 379 3.02 -1.80 2.40
CA LEU A 379 2.33 -2.91 3.05
C LEU A 379 3.29 -3.73 3.91
N MET A 380 4.44 -4.11 3.33
CA MET A 380 5.48 -4.89 3.99
C MET A 380 6.05 -4.14 5.21
N LYS A 381 6.26 -2.82 5.07
CA LYS A 381 6.64 -1.94 6.17
C LYS A 381 5.61 -1.96 7.30
N VAL A 382 4.32 -1.81 7.01
CA VAL A 382 3.25 -1.83 8.03
C VAL A 382 3.21 -3.17 8.78
N LEU A 383 3.39 -4.30 8.07
CA LEU A 383 3.43 -5.62 8.69
C LEU A 383 4.66 -5.83 9.59
N PHE A 384 5.79 -5.18 9.27
CA PHE A 384 7.04 -5.29 10.04
C PHE A 384 7.08 -4.38 11.28
N MET A 385 6.46 -3.20 11.21
CA MET A 385 6.59 -2.17 12.25
C MET A 385 6.06 -2.59 13.63
N ASN A 386 6.68 -2.01 14.67
CA ASN A 386 6.29 -2.22 16.08
C ASN A 386 6.25 -3.70 16.47
N ASP A 387 7.35 -4.41 16.20
CA ASP A 387 7.54 -5.84 16.51
C ASP A 387 6.40 -6.71 15.95
N TYR A 388 6.08 -6.46 14.67
CA TYR A 388 5.04 -7.15 13.92
C TYR A 388 3.62 -7.00 14.49
N ALA A 389 3.31 -5.92 15.23
CA ALA A 389 2.01 -5.78 15.91
C ALA A 389 0.79 -5.93 14.99
N VAL A 390 0.82 -5.33 13.78
CA VAL A 390 -0.27 -5.45 12.81
C VAL A 390 -0.41 -6.89 12.32
N ALA A 391 0.72 -7.53 11.99
CA ALA A 391 0.72 -8.92 11.53
C ALA A 391 0.23 -9.88 12.62
N LYS A 392 0.62 -9.68 13.88
CA LYS A 392 0.14 -10.48 15.03
C LYS A 392 -1.37 -10.39 15.21
N ILE A 393 -1.93 -9.17 15.18
CA ILE A 393 -3.38 -8.96 15.32
C ILE A 393 -4.14 -9.66 14.18
N LEU A 394 -3.66 -9.50 12.94
CA LEU A 394 -4.24 -10.16 11.78
C LEU A 394 -4.13 -11.68 11.86
N LEU A 395 -2.96 -12.19 12.21
CA LEU A 395 -2.68 -13.62 12.28
C LEU A 395 -3.55 -14.30 13.33
N ASN A 396 -3.62 -13.76 14.56
CA ASN A 396 -4.48 -14.27 15.63
C ASN A 396 -5.96 -14.32 15.20
N THR A 397 -6.42 -13.27 14.51
CA THR A 397 -7.80 -13.20 14.03
C THR A 397 -8.08 -14.25 12.95
N LEU A 398 -7.17 -14.41 11.98
CA LEU A 398 -7.32 -15.35 10.88
C LEU A 398 -7.23 -16.80 11.36
N ILE A 399 -6.32 -17.09 12.30
CA ILE A 399 -6.16 -18.40 12.93
C ILE A 399 -7.44 -18.79 13.66
N TYR A 400 -7.98 -17.90 14.51
CA TYR A 400 -9.24 -18.15 15.21
C TYR A 400 -10.42 -18.38 14.27
N LYS A 401 -10.53 -17.59 13.19
CA LYS A 401 -11.59 -17.75 12.19
C LYS A 401 -11.47 -19.03 11.37
N CYS A 402 -10.26 -19.49 11.08
CA CYS A 402 -10.06 -20.73 10.35
C CYS A 402 -10.31 -21.96 11.24
N GLY A 403 -10.07 -21.87 12.56
CA GLY A 403 -10.20 -23.00 13.46
C GLY A 403 -9.41 -24.21 12.95
N ASN A 404 -10.07 -25.36 12.84
CA ASN A 404 -9.50 -26.60 12.31
C ASN A 404 -9.71 -26.78 10.79
N PHE A 405 -9.90 -25.70 10.05
CA PHE A 405 -10.04 -25.78 8.60
C PHE A 405 -8.76 -26.32 7.96
N THR A 406 -8.90 -27.37 7.15
CA THR A 406 -7.83 -27.97 6.36
C THR A 406 -8.24 -28.03 4.89
N SER A 407 -7.28 -27.88 3.98
CA SER A 407 -7.52 -28.10 2.57
C SER A 407 -6.33 -28.82 1.91
N LYS A 408 -6.61 -29.48 0.79
CA LYS A 408 -5.57 -29.82 -0.19
C LYS A 408 -5.00 -28.51 -0.75
N ASN A 409 -3.76 -28.51 -1.24
CA ASN A 409 -2.99 -27.31 -1.57
C ASN A 409 -3.53 -26.53 -2.81
N ASP A 410 -4.81 -26.16 -2.80
CA ASP A 410 -5.53 -25.47 -3.86
C ASP A 410 -5.30 -23.94 -3.82
N PHE A 411 -4.43 -23.46 -2.93
CA PHE A 411 -4.15 -22.04 -2.77
C PHE A 411 -3.23 -21.49 -3.88
N ASP A 412 -2.40 -22.35 -4.47
CA ASP A 412 -1.52 -22.04 -5.60
C ASP A 412 -2.15 -22.42 -6.97
N VAL A 413 -3.13 -23.32 -6.99
CA VAL A 413 -3.76 -23.86 -8.21
C VAL A 413 -4.87 -22.92 -8.71
N PHE A 414 -4.47 -21.75 -9.21
CA PHE A 414 -5.30 -20.94 -10.12
C PHE A 414 -5.01 -21.24 -11.60
N GLU A 415 -4.03 -22.10 -11.90
CA GLU A 415 -3.69 -22.46 -13.28
C GLU A 415 -4.66 -23.50 -13.89
N GLU A 416 -5.37 -24.30 -13.09
CA GLU A 416 -6.20 -25.41 -13.60
C GLU A 416 -7.72 -25.23 -13.46
N VAL A 417 -8.22 -24.16 -12.82
CA VAL A 417 -9.66 -23.89 -12.79
C VAL A 417 -10.10 -23.37 -14.15
N HIS A 418 -10.44 -24.31 -15.01
CA HIS A 418 -11.19 -24.24 -16.26
C HIS A 418 -10.96 -23.00 -17.15
N SER A 419 -10.67 -23.32 -18.40
CA SER A 419 -10.71 -22.54 -19.65
C SER A 419 -11.97 -21.71 -19.93
N ASN A 420 -12.59 -21.10 -18.92
CA ASN A 420 -13.58 -20.02 -18.97
C ASN A 420 -13.11 -18.80 -18.15
N GLY A 421 -11.80 -18.52 -18.17
CA GLY A 421 -11.18 -17.45 -17.39
C GLY A 421 -11.86 -16.10 -17.65
N MET A 422 -12.58 -15.58 -16.66
CA MET A 422 -13.06 -14.20 -16.63
C MET A 422 -11.84 -13.27 -16.57
N SER A 423 -11.27 -12.97 -17.73
CA SER A 423 -10.41 -11.80 -17.87
C SER A 423 -11.22 -10.57 -17.44
N CYS A 424 -10.59 -9.61 -16.76
CA CYS A 424 -11.29 -8.39 -16.34
C CYS A 424 -11.78 -7.50 -17.50
N GLY A 425 -11.64 -7.94 -18.75
CA GLY A 425 -12.00 -7.19 -19.96
C GLY A 425 -11.16 -5.94 -20.24
N GLY A 426 -10.33 -5.51 -19.28
CA GLY A 426 -9.49 -4.32 -19.41
C GLY A 426 -8.33 -4.49 -20.38
N PHE A 427 -7.94 -3.40 -21.03
CA PHE A 427 -6.82 -3.36 -21.96
C PHE A 427 -5.51 -3.87 -21.31
N LEU A 428 -4.70 -4.62 -22.06
CA LEU A 428 -3.47 -5.32 -21.64
C LEU A 428 -3.68 -6.43 -20.57
N CYS A 429 -4.91 -6.87 -20.29
CA CYS A 429 -5.16 -7.97 -19.36
C CYS A 429 -4.58 -9.31 -19.87
N SER A 430 -3.78 -9.98 -19.04
CA SER A 430 -3.22 -11.31 -19.33
C SER A 430 -4.08 -12.49 -18.83
N GLY A 431 -5.30 -12.24 -18.34
CA GLY A 431 -6.27 -13.26 -17.94
C GLY A 431 -5.99 -14.00 -16.62
N ILE A 432 -4.73 -14.20 -16.24
CA ILE A 432 -4.34 -15.19 -15.22
C ILE A 432 -4.67 -14.74 -13.77
N MET A 433 -4.82 -13.44 -13.47
CA MET A 433 -4.99 -12.94 -12.08
C MET A 433 -5.76 -11.61 -11.96
N CYS A 434 -6.48 -11.17 -13.01
CA CYS A 434 -7.08 -9.82 -13.05
C CYS A 434 -8.41 -9.70 -12.27
N ASN A 435 -8.88 -10.75 -11.59
CA ASN A 435 -10.20 -10.71 -10.98
C ASN A 435 -10.27 -9.62 -9.89
N ALA A 436 -11.16 -8.65 -10.10
CA ALA A 436 -11.51 -7.60 -9.14
C ALA A 436 -12.43 -8.15 -8.03
N SER A 437 -13.11 -9.26 -8.30
CA SER A 437 -14.01 -10.00 -7.39
C SER A 437 -13.32 -11.21 -6.75
N MET A 438 -12.05 -11.08 -6.33
CA MET A 438 -11.46 -12.14 -5.50
C MET A 438 -12.28 -12.25 -4.22
N LYS A 439 -12.99 -13.37 -4.06
CA LYS A 439 -13.65 -13.71 -2.80
C LYS A 439 -12.55 -14.08 -1.82
N VAL A 440 -12.05 -13.09 -1.10
CA VAL A 440 -10.99 -13.27 -0.11
C VAL A 440 -11.59 -13.97 1.11
N THR A 441 -11.26 -15.25 1.28
CA THR A 441 -11.65 -16.05 2.44
C THR A 441 -10.61 -15.93 3.56
N SER A 442 -11.01 -16.19 4.81
CA SER A 442 -10.08 -16.20 5.94
C SER A 442 -8.98 -17.25 5.78
N ALA A 443 -9.27 -18.40 5.16
CA ALA A 443 -8.27 -19.45 4.89
C ALA A 443 -7.20 -18.98 3.89
N LEU A 444 -7.60 -18.37 2.78
CA LEU A 444 -6.67 -17.79 1.80
C LEU A 444 -5.86 -16.64 2.41
N GLY A 445 -6.49 -15.88 3.31
CA GLY A 445 -5.85 -14.86 4.12
C GLY A 445 -4.76 -15.39 5.04
N LEU A 446 -5.05 -16.47 5.78
CA LEU A 446 -4.10 -17.12 6.66
C LEU A 446 -2.91 -17.69 5.88
N TYR A 447 -3.17 -18.36 4.75
CA TYR A 447 -2.13 -18.83 3.83
C TYR A 447 -1.24 -17.67 3.38
N SER A 448 -1.85 -16.61 2.85
CA SER A 448 -1.14 -15.46 2.28
C SER A 448 -0.29 -14.71 3.32
N LEU A 449 -0.85 -14.44 4.50
CA LEU A 449 -0.12 -13.73 5.55
C LEU A 449 1.04 -14.60 6.08
N THR A 450 0.81 -15.90 6.28
CA THR A 450 1.87 -16.82 6.73
C THR A 450 2.98 -16.91 5.69
N TYR A 451 2.62 -17.02 4.40
CA TYR A 451 3.57 -17.05 3.29
C TYR A 451 4.42 -15.77 3.22
N ILE A 452 3.85 -14.60 3.52
CA ILE A 452 4.62 -13.36 3.60
C ILE A 452 5.55 -13.39 4.83
N LEU A 453 5.04 -13.82 5.99
CA LEU A 453 5.81 -13.87 7.23
C LEU A 453 7.00 -14.83 7.15
N THR A 454 6.92 -15.91 6.37
CA THR A 454 8.06 -16.81 6.13
C THR A 454 9.20 -16.16 5.34
N TYR A 455 9.05 -14.95 4.80
CA TYR A 455 10.13 -14.18 4.18
C TYR A 455 10.62 -13.02 5.05
N ILE A 456 9.78 -12.40 5.88
CA ILE A 456 10.12 -11.17 6.64
C ILE A 456 10.37 -11.42 8.14
N ALA A 457 9.82 -12.49 8.72
CA ALA A 457 9.91 -12.70 10.17
C ALA A 457 11.36 -13.01 10.59
N GLN A 458 11.99 -12.08 11.30
CA GLN A 458 13.32 -12.27 11.87
C GLN A 458 13.29 -13.24 13.05
N ASP A 459 12.28 -13.10 13.90
CA ASP A 459 11.95 -14.00 15.01
C ASP A 459 10.53 -14.57 14.83
N PRO A 460 10.39 -15.66 14.05
CA PRO A 460 9.10 -16.30 13.82
C PRO A 460 8.49 -16.92 15.09
N GLY A 461 9.29 -17.18 16.13
CA GLY A 461 8.81 -17.66 17.43
C GLY A 461 7.86 -16.64 18.07
N CYS A 462 8.27 -15.36 18.10
CA CYS A 462 7.47 -14.27 18.66
C CYS A 462 6.24 -13.86 17.83
N VAL A 463 6.04 -14.42 16.62
CA VAL A 463 4.95 -14.03 15.71
C VAL A 463 4.06 -15.22 15.36
N ILE A 464 4.62 -16.23 14.70
CA ILE A 464 3.88 -17.38 14.17
C ILE A 464 3.54 -18.34 15.32
N VAL A 465 4.54 -18.75 16.11
CA VAL A 465 4.34 -19.73 17.20
C VAL A 465 3.37 -19.20 18.25
N THR A 466 3.55 -17.97 18.73
CA THR A 466 2.63 -17.33 19.69
C THR A 466 1.18 -17.24 19.22
N ALA A 467 0.95 -17.21 17.90
CA ALA A 467 -0.38 -17.18 17.33
C ALA A 467 -0.98 -18.60 17.23
N LEU A 468 -0.15 -19.60 16.90
CA LEU A 468 -0.55 -21.01 16.83
C LEU A 468 -0.88 -21.61 18.20
N GLU A 469 -0.15 -21.23 19.25
CA GLU A 469 -0.41 -21.66 20.64
C GLU A 469 -1.83 -21.34 21.14
N GLN A 470 -2.56 -20.45 20.47
CA GLN A 470 -3.95 -20.15 20.78
C GLN A 470 -4.93 -21.26 20.36
N ILE A 471 -4.53 -22.17 19.47
CA ILE A 471 -5.33 -23.33 19.05
C ILE A 471 -4.92 -24.56 19.88
N PRO A 472 -5.86 -25.28 20.51
CA PRO A 472 -5.54 -26.39 21.41
C PRO A 472 -4.86 -27.62 20.77
N ASP A 473 -4.82 -27.76 19.44
CA ASP A 473 -4.30 -28.96 18.74
C ASP A 473 -3.41 -28.65 17.52
N TRP A 474 -2.83 -27.45 17.44
CA TRP A 474 -2.05 -27.04 16.25
C TRP A 474 -0.86 -27.97 15.95
N SER A 475 -0.27 -28.58 16.98
CA SER A 475 0.87 -29.49 16.86
C SER A 475 0.50 -30.86 16.30
N SER A 476 -0.77 -31.25 16.33
CA SER A 476 -1.22 -32.56 15.84
C SER A 476 -0.88 -32.79 14.36
N TYR A 477 -0.85 -31.72 13.55
CA TYR A 477 -0.48 -31.78 12.14
C TYR A 477 1.01 -32.04 11.89
N LEU A 478 1.85 -31.94 12.92
CA LEU A 478 3.29 -32.20 12.86
C LEU A 478 3.67 -33.57 13.46
N ASP A 479 2.70 -34.39 13.80
CA ASP A 479 2.93 -35.76 14.26
C ASP A 479 3.36 -36.65 13.08
N ARG A 480 4.26 -37.61 13.30
CA ARG A 480 4.71 -38.59 12.29
C ARG A 480 3.57 -39.26 11.53
N GLN A 481 2.40 -39.43 12.17
CA GLN A 481 1.21 -40.01 11.53
C GLN A 481 0.52 -39.10 10.51
N GLN A 482 0.97 -37.86 10.33
CA GLN A 482 0.33 -36.86 9.47
C GLN A 482 1.16 -36.47 8.24
N VAL A 483 2.34 -37.06 8.03
CA VAL A 483 3.22 -36.67 6.90
C VAL A 483 2.58 -36.91 5.54
N TRP A 484 1.86 -38.03 5.39
CA TRP A 484 1.11 -38.34 4.17
C TRP A 484 -0.15 -37.49 3.99
N ASN A 485 -0.64 -36.80 5.03
CA ASN A 485 -1.88 -36.07 4.99
C ASN A 485 -1.76 -34.85 4.05
N GLN A 486 -2.48 -34.89 2.94
CA GLN A 486 -2.53 -33.78 1.97
C GLN A 486 -3.52 -32.68 2.38
N SER A 487 -4.42 -32.95 3.33
CA SER A 487 -5.36 -31.96 3.87
C SER A 487 -4.75 -31.29 5.09
N ARG A 488 -4.13 -30.13 4.87
CA ARG A 488 -3.33 -29.41 5.86
C ARG A 488 -3.94 -28.05 6.17
N PRO A 489 -3.69 -27.47 7.35
CA PRO A 489 -4.13 -26.11 7.65
C PRO A 489 -3.41 -25.08 6.75
N PRO A 490 -4.04 -23.92 6.46
CA PRO A 490 -3.48 -22.94 5.52
C PRO A 490 -2.07 -22.43 5.88
N TRP A 491 -1.75 -22.32 7.16
CA TRP A 491 -0.42 -21.88 7.62
C TRP A 491 0.68 -22.91 7.29
N LEU A 492 0.37 -24.22 7.37
CA LEU A 492 1.33 -25.28 7.08
C LEU A 492 1.57 -25.39 5.57
N ASN A 493 0.50 -25.29 4.77
CA ASN A 493 0.61 -25.21 3.31
C ASN A 493 1.47 -24.03 2.86
N ALA A 494 1.37 -22.87 3.55
CA ALA A 494 2.20 -21.70 3.24
C ALA A 494 3.70 -21.94 3.48
N ILE A 495 4.07 -22.74 4.49
CA ILE A 495 5.46 -23.11 4.77
C ILE A 495 5.98 -24.12 3.73
N LEU A 496 5.12 -25.03 3.26
CA LEU A 496 5.48 -26.11 2.34
C LEU A 496 5.56 -25.65 0.87
N SER A 497 4.70 -24.71 0.45
CA SER A 497 4.63 -24.25 -0.95
C SER A 497 5.97 -23.84 -1.56
N PRO A 498 6.82 -23.02 -0.89
CA PRO A 498 8.15 -22.67 -1.42
C PRO A 498 9.09 -23.87 -1.64
N LEU A 499 8.87 -24.98 -0.95
CA LEU A 499 9.71 -26.17 -0.99
C LEU A 499 9.37 -27.09 -2.17
N ASN A 500 8.11 -27.08 -2.65
CA ASN A 500 7.64 -28.03 -3.66
C ASN A 500 8.49 -28.01 -4.94
N ASN A 501 8.81 -26.82 -5.46
CA ASN A 501 9.66 -26.68 -6.65
C ASN A 501 11.10 -27.18 -6.43
N MET A 502 11.58 -27.14 -5.19
CA MET A 502 12.92 -27.60 -4.81
C MET A 502 13.00 -29.13 -4.67
N MET A 503 11.85 -29.83 -4.60
CA MET A 503 11.80 -31.28 -4.47
C MET A 503 11.97 -32.02 -5.80
N HIS A 504 11.68 -31.38 -6.94
CA HIS A 504 11.79 -32.03 -8.27
C HIS A 504 13.18 -32.64 -8.57
N PRO A 505 14.31 -31.95 -8.34
CA PRO A 505 15.63 -32.55 -8.55
C PRO A 505 15.87 -33.80 -7.68
N ILE A 506 15.32 -33.82 -6.46
CA ILE A 506 15.44 -34.98 -5.56
C ILE A 506 14.67 -36.17 -6.14
N ILE A 507 13.46 -35.94 -6.68
CA ILE A 507 12.67 -37.00 -7.32
C ILE A 507 13.45 -37.62 -8.49
N GLU A 508 14.09 -36.82 -9.34
CA GLU A 508 14.90 -37.31 -10.46
C GLU A 508 16.07 -38.17 -9.99
N ILE A 509 16.80 -37.71 -8.97
CA ILE A 509 17.93 -38.44 -8.37
C ILE A 509 17.47 -39.78 -7.76
N LEU A 510 16.34 -39.79 -7.04
CA LEU A 510 15.79 -41.00 -6.43
C LEU A 510 15.35 -42.02 -7.48
N LEU A 511 14.69 -41.57 -8.54
CA LEU A 511 14.26 -42.44 -9.63
C LEU A 511 15.48 -43.07 -10.32
N GLU A 512 16.54 -42.31 -10.56
CA GLU A 512 17.77 -42.84 -11.16
C GLU A 512 18.50 -43.81 -10.23
N ALA A 513 18.52 -43.54 -8.93
CA ALA A 513 19.10 -44.45 -7.93
C ALA A 513 18.34 -45.79 -7.88
N VAL A 514 17.00 -45.75 -7.87
CA VAL A 514 16.20 -46.99 -7.88
C VAL A 514 16.36 -47.75 -9.19
N LYS A 515 16.43 -47.06 -10.35
CA LYS A 515 16.72 -47.70 -11.64
C LYS A 515 18.07 -48.42 -11.66
N THR A 516 19.09 -47.86 -11.01
CA THR A 516 20.43 -48.47 -10.92
C THR A 516 20.52 -49.59 -9.88
N GLY A 517 19.40 -49.95 -9.25
CA GLY A 517 19.28 -51.09 -8.33
C GLY A 517 19.45 -50.74 -6.86
N ALA A 518 19.35 -49.46 -6.47
CA ALA A 518 19.37 -49.08 -5.07
C ALA A 518 18.16 -49.66 -4.31
N SER A 519 18.42 -50.22 -3.13
CA SER A 519 17.37 -50.63 -2.20
C SER A 519 16.63 -49.42 -1.61
N MET A 520 15.42 -49.62 -1.09
CA MET A 520 14.64 -48.54 -0.46
C MET A 520 15.37 -47.88 0.72
N TYR A 521 16.15 -48.65 1.51
CA TYR A 521 16.98 -48.08 2.58
C TYR A 521 18.12 -47.20 2.05
N GLN A 522 18.71 -47.56 0.90
CA GLN A 522 19.71 -46.72 0.25
C GLN A 522 19.06 -45.46 -0.34
N ALA A 523 17.86 -45.56 -0.88
CA ALA A 523 17.09 -44.40 -1.36
C ALA A 523 16.73 -43.45 -0.21
N MET A 524 16.28 -43.96 0.94
CA MET A 524 16.04 -43.17 2.16
C MET A 524 17.30 -42.42 2.63
N SER A 525 18.44 -43.12 2.69
CA SER A 525 19.71 -42.49 3.04
C SER A 525 20.11 -41.40 2.04
N LEU A 526 19.85 -41.63 0.75
CA LEU A 526 20.08 -40.66 -0.31
C LEU A 526 19.20 -39.42 -0.15
N VAL A 527 17.93 -39.56 0.27
CA VAL A 527 17.04 -38.41 0.57
C VAL A 527 17.66 -37.50 1.63
N ILE A 528 18.16 -38.07 2.73
CA ILE A 528 18.78 -37.29 3.81
C ILE A 528 20.04 -36.59 3.30
N GLY A 529 20.84 -37.28 2.48
CA GLY A 529 21.99 -36.68 1.80
C GLY A 529 21.60 -35.50 0.91
N CYS A 530 20.55 -35.65 0.08
CA CYS A 530 20.02 -34.57 -0.75
C CYS A 530 19.52 -33.39 0.09
N PHE A 531 18.85 -33.63 1.22
CA PHE A 531 18.44 -32.56 2.13
C PHE A 531 19.64 -31.83 2.74
N ALA A 532 20.71 -32.54 3.09
CA ALA A 532 21.95 -31.95 3.58
C ALA A 532 22.69 -31.10 2.54
N GLU A 533 22.44 -31.30 1.25
CA GLU A 533 22.95 -30.41 0.20
C GLU A 533 21.97 -29.26 -0.10
N LEU A 534 20.66 -29.54 -0.08
CA LEU A 534 19.61 -28.60 -0.41
C LEU A 534 19.40 -27.51 0.66
N TYR A 535 19.70 -27.76 1.94
CA TYR A 535 19.37 -26.79 2.99
C TYR A 535 20.02 -25.42 2.80
N VAL A 536 21.14 -25.34 2.07
CA VAL A 536 21.86 -24.09 1.79
C VAL A 536 21.06 -23.16 0.87
N THR A 537 20.17 -23.72 0.04
CA THR A 537 19.31 -22.95 -0.88
C THR A 537 17.94 -22.64 -0.29
N LEU A 538 17.59 -23.23 0.86
CA LEU A 538 16.33 -22.98 1.54
C LEU A 538 16.25 -21.53 2.07
N PRO A 539 15.09 -20.87 1.98
CA PRO A 539 14.89 -19.56 2.55
C PRO A 539 15.24 -19.56 4.06
N PRO A 540 16.16 -18.70 4.54
CA PRO A 540 16.60 -18.70 5.94
C PRO A 540 15.46 -18.51 6.93
N ALA A 541 14.43 -17.75 6.56
CA ALA A 541 13.27 -17.51 7.41
C ALA A 541 12.34 -18.74 7.53
N ILE A 542 12.29 -19.64 6.55
CA ILE A 542 11.61 -20.95 6.68
C ILE A 542 12.38 -21.81 7.70
N LEU A 543 13.70 -21.90 7.59
CA LEU A 543 14.53 -22.64 8.54
C LEU A 543 14.36 -22.12 9.98
N LYS A 544 14.36 -20.80 10.17
CA LYS A 544 14.10 -20.18 11.47
C LYS A 544 12.70 -20.50 11.99
N THR A 545 11.68 -20.51 11.12
CA THR A 545 10.29 -20.79 11.49
C THR A 545 10.15 -22.23 11.96
N VAL A 546 10.71 -23.17 11.20
CA VAL A 546 10.71 -24.61 11.53
C VAL A 546 11.45 -24.89 12.84
N LEU A 547 12.61 -24.26 13.07
CA LEU A 547 13.35 -24.39 14.32
C LEU A 547 12.58 -23.79 15.51
N ALA A 548 11.94 -22.63 15.31
CA ALA A 548 11.09 -22.03 16.33
C ALA A 548 9.87 -22.91 16.68
N LEU A 549 9.28 -23.59 15.68
CA LEU A 549 8.22 -24.57 15.92
C LEU A 549 8.75 -25.76 16.72
N GLN A 550 9.90 -26.32 16.33
CA GLN A 550 10.55 -27.43 17.05
C GLN A 550 10.74 -27.11 18.54
N ASP A 551 11.23 -25.91 18.86
CA ASP A 551 11.52 -25.50 20.24
C ASP A 551 10.25 -25.35 21.11
N ASN A 552 9.06 -25.24 20.50
CA ASN A 552 7.78 -25.05 21.18
C ASN A 552 6.79 -26.21 20.95
N ILE A 553 7.26 -27.36 20.46
CA ILE A 553 6.40 -28.53 20.29
C ILE A 553 5.99 -29.12 21.64
N PRO A 554 4.69 -29.40 21.86
CA PRO A 554 4.23 -30.11 23.04
C PRO A 554 4.78 -31.55 23.11
N ALA A 555 5.04 -32.04 24.32
CA ALA A 555 5.61 -33.37 24.57
C ALA A 555 4.80 -34.56 24.04
N HIS A 556 3.54 -34.36 23.64
CA HIS A 556 2.69 -35.42 23.09
C HIS A 556 2.83 -35.59 21.57
N CYS A 557 3.42 -34.62 20.86
CA CYS A 557 3.61 -34.66 19.41
C CYS A 557 5.02 -35.13 19.07
N HIS A 558 5.12 -36.10 18.16
CA HIS A 558 6.37 -36.72 17.76
C HIS A 558 6.57 -36.58 16.25
N PRO A 559 7.32 -35.57 15.77
CA PRO A 559 7.67 -35.43 14.37
C PRO A 559 8.54 -36.58 13.84
N ILE A 560 8.57 -36.79 12.52
CA ILE A 560 9.46 -37.77 11.89
C ILE A 560 10.91 -37.47 12.25
N GLY A 561 11.64 -38.49 12.70
CA GLY A 561 13.03 -38.40 13.14
C GLY A 561 13.24 -37.47 14.32
N GLY A 562 12.19 -37.21 15.11
CA GLY A 562 12.23 -36.33 16.27
C GLY A 562 12.42 -34.84 15.97
N ASN A 563 12.36 -34.42 14.70
CA ASN A 563 12.53 -33.02 14.32
C ASN A 563 11.53 -32.53 13.24
N VAL A 564 11.05 -31.29 13.40
CA VAL A 564 10.08 -30.66 12.48
C VAL A 564 10.68 -30.41 11.10
N LEU A 565 11.99 -30.20 11.01
CA LEU A 565 12.65 -29.91 9.74
C LEU A 565 12.53 -31.07 8.75
N LEU A 566 12.87 -32.26 9.21
CA LEU A 566 12.73 -33.50 8.47
C LEU A 566 11.26 -33.77 8.17
N HIS A 567 10.37 -33.60 9.15
CA HIS A 567 8.92 -33.73 8.93
C HIS A 567 8.45 -32.84 7.77
N VAL A 568 8.79 -31.54 7.78
CA VAL A 568 8.37 -30.56 6.76
C VAL A 568 8.96 -30.89 5.38
N LEU A 569 10.24 -31.27 5.32
CA LEU A 569 10.91 -31.66 4.07
C LEU A 569 10.31 -32.96 3.49
N CYS A 570 10.10 -33.97 4.32
CA CYS A 570 9.44 -35.23 3.92
C CYS A 570 7.99 -34.99 3.49
N ALA A 571 7.24 -34.14 4.19
CA ALA A 571 5.86 -33.79 3.83
C ALA A 571 5.77 -33.07 2.48
N SER A 572 6.74 -32.21 2.15
CA SER A 572 6.84 -31.55 0.83
C SER A 572 7.26 -32.53 -0.25
N LEU A 573 8.28 -33.37 0.00
CA LEU A 573 8.73 -34.40 -0.95
C LEU A 573 7.63 -35.40 -1.26
N TYR A 574 6.87 -35.83 -0.24
CA TYR A 574 5.71 -36.71 -0.41
C TYR A 574 4.64 -36.07 -1.30
N THR A 575 4.30 -34.80 -1.09
CA THR A 575 3.36 -34.07 -1.96
C THR A 575 3.87 -34.01 -3.41
N ALA A 576 5.15 -33.68 -3.61
CA ALA A 576 5.76 -33.60 -4.93
C ALA A 576 5.81 -34.96 -5.66
N LEU A 577 6.08 -36.06 -4.94
CA LEU A 577 6.03 -37.43 -5.49
C LEU A 577 4.62 -37.82 -5.94
N ILE A 578 3.58 -37.49 -5.15
CA ILE A 578 2.18 -37.75 -5.53
C ILE A 578 1.79 -36.95 -6.79
N GLU A 579 2.18 -35.67 -6.87
CA GLU A 579 1.90 -34.83 -8.03
C GLU A 579 2.64 -35.35 -9.29
N PHE A 580 3.88 -35.79 -9.13
CA PHE A 580 4.66 -36.41 -10.19
C PHE A 580 4.02 -37.71 -10.71
N SER A 581 3.60 -38.60 -9.80
CA SER A 581 2.89 -39.85 -10.14
C SER A 581 1.63 -39.59 -10.95
N LYS A 582 0.79 -38.63 -10.54
CA LYS A 582 -0.41 -38.23 -11.30
C LYS A 582 -0.10 -37.67 -12.69
N THR A 583 0.99 -36.93 -12.81
CA THR A 583 1.47 -36.39 -14.10
C THR A 583 1.92 -37.50 -15.05
N CYS A 584 2.53 -38.56 -14.51
CA CYS A 584 2.87 -39.77 -15.28
C CYS A 584 1.61 -40.51 -15.76
N GLU A 585 0.58 -40.64 -14.91
CA GLU A 585 -0.68 -41.34 -15.26
C GLU A 585 -1.52 -40.57 -16.30
N THR A 586 -1.56 -39.25 -16.22
CA THR A 586 -2.33 -38.40 -17.15
C THR A 586 -1.76 -38.37 -18.57
N LYS A 587 -0.43 -38.48 -18.74
CA LYS A 587 0.21 -38.60 -20.06
C LYS A 587 -0.19 -39.89 -20.80
N ILE A 588 -0.53 -40.96 -20.07
CA ILE A 588 -0.99 -42.25 -20.66
C ILE A 588 -2.37 -42.12 -21.32
N GLN A 589 -3.22 -41.22 -20.82
CA GLN A 589 -4.56 -40.99 -21.38
C GLN A 589 -4.60 -39.91 -22.49
N GLY A 590 -3.54 -39.11 -22.64
CA GLY A 590 -3.51 -37.92 -23.50
C GLY A 590 -2.78 -38.06 -24.85
N ASP A 591 -2.03 -39.14 -25.12
CA ASP A 591 -1.24 -39.25 -26.35
C ASP A 591 -2.03 -39.83 -27.54
N SER A 592 -2.80 -38.95 -28.18
CA SER A 592 -2.71 -38.81 -29.64
C SER A 592 -2.44 -37.34 -29.95
N THR A 593 -1.17 -37.06 -30.27
CA THR A 593 -0.61 -35.80 -30.80
C THR A 593 -0.44 -34.62 -29.81
N SER A 594 0.78 -34.41 -29.29
CA SER A 594 1.42 -33.08 -29.33
C SER A 594 2.93 -33.14 -29.04
N GLU A 595 3.70 -32.46 -29.89
CA GLU A 595 5.15 -32.28 -29.77
C GLU A 595 5.53 -31.26 -28.68
N GLY A 596 6.52 -31.63 -27.86
CA GLY A 596 7.64 -30.75 -27.47
C GLY A 596 7.58 -30.02 -26.13
N ILE A 597 8.03 -30.69 -25.06
CA ILE A 597 8.97 -30.15 -24.08
C ILE A 597 10.01 -31.24 -23.83
N ASP A 598 11.29 -30.89 -24.03
CA ASP A 598 12.47 -31.75 -23.88
C ASP A 598 12.59 -32.30 -22.44
N CYS A 599 11.94 -33.44 -22.16
CA CYS A 599 12.48 -34.38 -21.19
C CYS A 599 13.53 -35.20 -21.92
N LEU A 600 14.80 -35.01 -21.54
CA LEU A 600 15.91 -35.89 -21.92
C LEU A 600 15.46 -37.35 -21.91
N GLU A 601 15.64 -37.98 -23.07
CA GLU A 601 15.43 -39.39 -23.44
C GLU A 601 15.26 -40.37 -22.25
N LEU A 602 14.02 -40.60 -21.83
CA LEU A 602 13.63 -41.67 -20.89
C LEU A 602 12.76 -42.74 -21.59
N ASN A 603 13.07 -43.06 -22.85
CA ASN A 603 12.33 -44.06 -23.64
C ASN A 603 12.77 -45.52 -23.36
N PHE A 604 12.66 -46.00 -22.12
CA PHE A 604 12.93 -47.42 -21.80
C PHE A 604 12.00 -48.08 -20.75
N PHE A 605 10.97 -47.39 -20.22
CA PHE A 605 10.01 -47.98 -19.28
C PHE A 605 8.55 -47.89 -19.77
N ASP A 606 7.74 -48.87 -19.35
CA ASP A 606 6.28 -48.76 -19.38
C ASP A 606 5.88 -47.70 -18.32
N PRO A 607 5.14 -46.63 -18.69
CA PRO A 607 4.75 -45.55 -17.77
C PRO A 607 4.08 -46.00 -16.47
N ASN A 608 3.44 -47.18 -16.47
CA ASN A 608 2.80 -47.77 -15.29
C ASN A 608 3.81 -48.21 -14.20
N ASP A 609 5.02 -48.60 -14.58
CA ASP A 609 6.07 -49.05 -13.64
C ASP A 609 6.69 -47.87 -12.88
N VAL A 610 6.77 -46.71 -13.53
CA VAL A 610 7.29 -45.47 -12.92
C VAL A 610 6.31 -44.93 -11.88
N SER A 611 5.00 -44.88 -12.14
CA SER A 611 4.01 -44.41 -11.16
C SER A 611 4.00 -45.29 -9.89
N ALA A 612 4.07 -46.61 -10.06
CA ALA A 612 4.16 -47.56 -8.96
C ALA A 612 5.46 -47.38 -8.15
N THR A 613 6.59 -47.20 -8.82
CA THR A 613 7.90 -46.95 -8.17
C THR A 613 7.89 -45.63 -7.39
N VAL A 614 7.29 -44.58 -7.93
CA VAL A 614 7.14 -43.28 -7.25
C VAL A 614 6.26 -43.39 -5.99
N THR A 615 5.18 -44.17 -6.06
CA THR A 615 4.27 -44.38 -4.93
C THR A 615 4.95 -45.17 -3.80
N THR A 616 5.68 -46.23 -4.15
CA THR A 616 6.45 -47.01 -3.16
C THR A 616 7.57 -46.19 -2.51
N LEU A 617 8.24 -45.32 -3.26
CA LEU A 617 9.19 -44.34 -2.71
C LEU A 617 8.51 -43.36 -1.74
N ALA A 618 7.32 -42.86 -2.08
CA ALA A 618 6.57 -41.95 -1.22
C ALA A 618 6.18 -42.61 0.12
N GLU A 619 5.73 -43.86 0.08
CA GLU A 619 5.44 -44.65 1.29
C GLU A 619 6.71 -44.89 2.13
N ALA A 620 7.81 -45.26 1.47
CA ALA A 620 9.10 -45.49 2.13
C ALA A 620 9.59 -44.24 2.89
N ILE A 621 9.45 -43.04 2.32
CA ILE A 621 9.87 -41.80 2.99
C ILE A 621 9.09 -41.54 4.30
N CYS A 622 7.86 -42.03 4.40
CA CYS A 622 7.05 -41.87 5.61
C CYS A 622 7.53 -42.76 6.78
N SER A 623 8.33 -43.79 6.51
CA SER A 623 8.87 -44.73 7.50
C SER A 623 10.39 -44.62 7.68
N ILE A 624 10.98 -43.48 7.30
CA ILE A 624 12.44 -43.26 7.31
C ILE A 624 13.10 -43.42 8.69
N ASP A 625 12.33 -43.27 9.77
CA ASP A 625 12.78 -43.33 11.16
C ASP A 625 12.29 -44.57 11.94
N GLU A 626 11.48 -45.46 11.36
CA GLU A 626 10.84 -46.57 12.10
C GLU A 626 11.82 -47.64 12.60
N ASP A 627 12.96 -47.82 11.93
CA ASP A 627 13.94 -48.89 12.17
C ASP A 627 15.24 -48.42 12.87
N ASP A 628 15.34 -47.14 13.25
CA ASP A 628 16.53 -46.48 13.79
C ASP A 628 17.81 -46.55 12.92
N LYS A 629 17.72 -47.08 11.70
CA LYS A 629 18.87 -47.27 10.78
C LYS A 629 19.48 -45.97 10.28
N HIS A 630 18.69 -44.90 10.25
CA HIS A 630 19.08 -43.59 9.73
C HIS A 630 19.21 -42.51 10.82
N THR A 631 19.00 -42.86 12.10
CA THR A 631 18.93 -41.91 13.22
C THR A 631 20.19 -41.04 13.33
N SER A 632 21.39 -41.63 13.17
CA SER A 632 22.64 -40.85 13.21
C SER A 632 22.75 -39.84 12.06
N GLN A 633 22.30 -40.20 10.85
CA GLN A 633 22.33 -39.31 9.69
C GLN A 633 21.32 -38.16 9.87
N ILE A 634 20.16 -38.45 10.45
CA ILE A 634 19.13 -37.45 10.77
C ILE A 634 19.65 -36.46 11.81
N ASP A 635 20.30 -36.95 12.87
CA ASP A 635 20.88 -36.12 13.93
C ASP A 635 22.01 -35.23 13.40
N ASP A 636 22.92 -35.78 12.60
CA ASP A 636 24.02 -35.04 11.98
C ASP A 636 23.49 -33.92 11.06
N PHE A 637 22.47 -34.23 10.24
CA PHE A 637 21.79 -33.24 9.40
C PHE A 637 21.16 -32.13 10.22
N PHE A 638 20.41 -32.47 11.28
CA PHE A 638 19.75 -31.48 12.12
C PHE A 638 20.76 -30.55 12.82
N GLN A 639 21.84 -31.10 13.37
CA GLN A 639 22.89 -30.31 14.02
C GLN A 639 23.62 -29.39 13.04
N LEU A 640 23.86 -29.86 11.81
CA LEU A 640 24.44 -29.04 10.74
C LEU A 640 23.59 -27.79 10.48
N VAL A 641 22.28 -27.97 10.27
CA VAL A 641 21.35 -26.85 10.00
C VAL A 641 21.24 -25.92 11.20
N LYS A 642 21.07 -26.47 12.41
CA LYS A 642 20.94 -25.68 13.64
C LYS A 642 22.16 -24.79 13.88
N LYS A 643 23.37 -25.31 13.70
CA LYS A 643 24.62 -24.55 13.86
C LYS A 643 24.74 -23.40 12.84
N ASN A 644 24.34 -23.64 11.59
CA ASN A 644 24.41 -22.63 10.53
C ASN A 644 23.42 -21.49 10.76
N VAL A 645 22.17 -21.80 11.13
CA VAL A 645 21.16 -20.77 11.43
C VAL A 645 21.58 -19.92 12.64
N GLN A 646 22.12 -20.54 13.69
CA GLN A 646 22.64 -19.82 14.86
C GLN A 646 23.81 -18.89 14.52
N THR A 647 24.67 -19.26 13.58
CA THR A 647 25.79 -18.44 13.12
C THR A 647 25.28 -17.23 12.34
N SER A 648 24.34 -17.44 11.41
CA SER A 648 23.72 -16.37 10.61
C SER A 648 22.96 -15.33 11.44
N ASN A 649 22.28 -15.76 12.53
CA ASN A 649 21.57 -14.85 13.43
C ASN A 649 22.49 -13.88 14.18
N ARG A 650 23.76 -14.23 14.43
CA ARG A 650 24.70 -13.33 15.09
C ARG A 650 25.17 -12.19 14.17
N ASP A 651 25.25 -12.44 12.87
CA ASP A 651 25.69 -11.45 11.89
C ASP A 651 24.58 -10.48 11.48
N SER A 652 23.30 -10.89 11.52
CA SER A 652 22.16 -10.02 11.15
C SER A 652 21.89 -8.90 12.16
N TYR A 653 22.05 -9.18 13.46
CA TYR A 653 21.88 -8.18 14.53
C TYR A 653 22.82 -6.96 14.40
N VAL A 654 23.96 -7.10 13.71
CA VAL A 654 24.98 -6.05 13.56
C VAL A 654 24.66 -5.10 12.39
N ASN A 655 23.89 -5.53 11.38
CA ASN A 655 23.62 -4.75 10.16
C ASN A 655 22.29 -3.98 10.17
N GLU A 656 21.38 -4.27 11.10
CA GLU A 656 19.98 -3.84 11.03
C GLU A 656 19.68 -2.41 11.49
N THR A 657 20.67 -1.69 12.02
CA THR A 657 20.44 -0.32 12.51
C THR A 657 20.45 0.74 11.41
N TYR A 658 20.93 0.44 10.19
CA TYR A 658 21.20 1.48 9.20
C TYR A 658 20.31 1.51 7.96
N ASN A 659 19.52 0.48 7.61
CA ASN A 659 18.69 0.53 6.40
C ASN A 659 17.49 -0.45 6.37
N LEU A 660 16.60 -0.38 7.36
CA LEU A 660 15.39 -1.22 7.41
C LEU A 660 14.53 -1.13 6.13
N PHE A 661 14.47 0.05 5.50
CA PHE A 661 13.64 0.24 4.31
C PHE A 661 14.19 -0.48 3.07
N SER A 662 15.52 -0.56 2.88
CA SER A 662 16.07 -1.28 1.74
C SER A 662 15.88 -2.79 1.88
N VAL A 663 15.94 -3.31 3.11
CA VAL A 663 15.63 -4.72 3.40
C VAL A 663 14.19 -5.04 3.05
N ILE A 664 13.25 -4.17 3.43
CA ILE A 664 11.83 -4.30 3.07
C ILE A 664 11.64 -4.29 1.54
N GLU A 665 12.31 -3.39 0.81
CA GLU A 665 12.24 -3.35 -0.65
C GLU A 665 12.74 -4.65 -1.29
N VAL A 666 13.87 -5.19 -0.83
CA VAL A 666 14.43 -6.44 -1.33
C VAL A 666 13.47 -7.62 -1.13
N HIS A 667 12.93 -7.80 0.08
CA HIS A 667 11.94 -8.85 0.34
C HIS A 667 10.64 -8.67 -0.44
N THR A 668 10.24 -7.42 -0.68
CA THR A 668 9.07 -7.14 -1.52
C THR A 668 9.33 -7.59 -2.96
N ASP A 669 10.51 -7.27 -3.50
CA ASP A 669 10.88 -7.67 -4.86
C ASP A 669 10.97 -9.20 -4.98
N GLU A 670 11.56 -9.90 -3.99
CA GLU A 670 11.59 -11.38 -3.90
C GLU A 670 10.19 -12.00 -4.00
N LEU A 671 9.21 -11.50 -3.22
CA LEU A 671 7.83 -11.97 -3.27
C LEU A 671 7.18 -11.67 -4.62
N LEU A 672 7.47 -10.52 -5.23
CA LEU A 672 6.89 -10.11 -6.51
C LEU A 672 7.40 -10.97 -7.69
N PHE A 673 8.54 -11.66 -7.58
CA PHE A 673 9.03 -12.57 -8.60
C PHE A 673 8.17 -13.84 -8.73
N THR A 674 7.58 -14.32 -7.63
CA THR A 674 6.75 -15.54 -7.61
C THR A 674 5.27 -15.26 -7.85
N SER A 675 4.52 -16.20 -8.44
CA SER A 675 3.05 -16.09 -8.59
C SER A 675 2.37 -16.11 -7.23
N SER A 676 2.74 -17.05 -6.37
CA SER A 676 2.23 -17.20 -5.00
C SER A 676 2.52 -15.97 -4.14
N GLY A 677 3.72 -15.39 -4.24
CA GLY A 677 4.05 -14.15 -3.51
C GLY A 677 3.25 -12.93 -3.99
N ARG A 678 3.03 -12.76 -5.30
CA ARG A 678 2.13 -11.71 -5.84
C ARG A 678 0.69 -11.87 -5.34
N GLN A 679 0.17 -13.09 -5.31
CA GLN A 679 -1.16 -13.39 -4.79
C GLN A 679 -1.23 -13.12 -3.29
N ALA A 680 -0.23 -13.56 -2.53
CA ALA A 680 -0.17 -13.38 -1.09
C ALA A 680 -0.18 -11.89 -0.71
N LEU A 681 0.61 -11.06 -1.42
CA LEU A 681 0.60 -9.60 -1.23
C LEU A 681 -0.76 -8.97 -1.50
N LYS A 682 -1.42 -9.36 -2.61
CA LYS A 682 -2.74 -8.84 -2.99
C LYS A 682 -3.82 -9.22 -1.98
N VAL A 683 -3.87 -10.48 -1.57
CA VAL A 683 -4.84 -10.98 -0.58
C VAL A 683 -4.62 -10.31 0.77
N THR A 684 -3.36 -10.25 1.23
CA THR A 684 -3.03 -9.65 2.54
C THR A 684 -3.35 -8.17 2.56
N HIS A 685 -3.08 -7.44 1.48
CA HIS A 685 -3.49 -6.05 1.34
C HIS A 685 -5.02 -5.89 1.46
N GLU A 686 -5.79 -6.67 0.72
CA GLU A 686 -7.25 -6.59 0.74
C GLU A 686 -7.84 -6.87 2.13
N ILE A 687 -7.33 -7.88 2.84
CA ILE A 687 -7.73 -8.19 4.22
C ILE A 687 -7.35 -7.05 5.16
N LEU A 688 -6.14 -6.53 5.04
CA LEU A 688 -5.67 -5.43 5.88
C LEU A 688 -6.55 -4.19 5.70
N ILE A 689 -6.94 -3.86 4.47
CA ILE A 689 -7.84 -2.73 4.19
C ILE A 689 -9.23 -2.96 4.81
N ARG A 690 -9.81 -4.17 4.68
CA ARG A 690 -11.10 -4.53 5.29
C ARG A 690 -11.08 -4.49 6.82
N ALA A 691 -9.99 -4.95 7.42
CA ALA A 691 -9.81 -4.99 8.86
C ALA A 691 -9.22 -3.69 9.44
N SER A 692 -8.92 -2.69 8.61
CA SER A 692 -8.10 -1.54 9.00
C SER A 692 -8.67 -0.76 10.18
N ASP A 693 -9.97 -0.48 10.22
CA ASP A 693 -10.61 0.25 11.32
C ASP A 693 -10.53 -0.53 12.65
N LEU A 694 -10.74 -1.85 12.59
CA LEU A 694 -10.65 -2.72 13.77
C LEU A 694 -9.21 -2.83 14.29
N ILE A 695 -8.24 -2.96 13.39
CA ILE A 695 -6.81 -2.99 13.72
C ILE A 695 -6.37 -1.66 14.32
N LEU A 696 -6.77 -0.53 13.72
CA LEU A 696 -6.46 0.81 14.23
C LEU A 696 -7.01 0.99 15.65
N ASN A 697 -8.24 0.55 15.93
CA ASN A 697 -8.83 0.63 17.26
C ASN A 697 -8.03 -0.18 18.31
N LYS A 698 -7.52 -1.36 17.94
CA LYS A 698 -6.68 -2.17 18.83
C LYS A 698 -5.29 -1.61 19.05
N LEU A 699 -4.66 -1.13 17.99
CA LEU A 699 -3.36 -0.47 18.10
C LEU A 699 -3.44 0.76 19.02
N ARG A 700 -4.56 1.49 18.99
CA ARG A 700 -4.83 2.61 19.92
C ARG A 700 -4.97 2.16 21.38
N GLN A 701 -5.57 1.00 21.61
CA GLN A 701 -5.75 0.42 22.95
C GLN A 701 -4.51 -0.35 23.44
N ASN A 702 -3.48 -0.54 22.59
CA ASN A 702 -2.36 -1.45 22.80
C ASN A 702 -2.76 -2.92 23.08
N ASP A 703 -3.96 -3.33 22.64
CA ASP A 703 -4.52 -4.66 22.86
C ASP A 703 -4.14 -5.60 21.69
N ILE A 704 -2.90 -6.09 21.69
CA ILE A 704 -2.36 -6.95 20.61
C ILE A 704 -2.92 -8.38 20.67
N THR A 705 -3.29 -8.86 21.87
CA THR A 705 -3.66 -10.27 22.12
C THR A 705 -5.15 -10.58 22.01
N LYS A 706 -6.04 -9.58 22.07
CA LYS A 706 -7.49 -9.81 21.94
C LYS A 706 -7.85 -10.15 20.48
N LEU A 707 -8.84 -11.01 20.27
CA LEU A 707 -9.38 -11.41 18.95
C LEU A 707 -10.21 -10.30 18.31
N VAL A 708 -10.10 -10.09 17.00
CA VAL A 708 -10.88 -9.06 16.28
C VAL A 708 -12.27 -9.62 15.98
N ASP A 709 -13.31 -8.79 16.12
CA ASP A 709 -14.67 -9.09 15.65
C ASP A 709 -14.69 -9.43 14.15
N ASP A 710 -15.84 -9.82 13.59
CA ASP A 710 -15.89 -10.30 12.22
C ASP A 710 -15.28 -9.33 11.20
N ILE A 711 -14.14 -9.73 10.60
CA ILE A 711 -13.56 -9.06 9.42
C ILE A 711 -14.69 -8.95 8.37
N PRO A 712 -15.05 -7.73 7.92
CA PRO A 712 -16.11 -7.55 6.95
C PRO A 712 -15.84 -8.31 5.65
N ASP A 713 -16.85 -8.97 5.11
CA ASP A 713 -16.77 -9.69 3.83
C ASP A 713 -16.57 -8.76 2.63
N MET A 714 -16.87 -7.46 2.80
CA MET A 714 -16.76 -6.42 1.77
C MET A 714 -15.71 -5.39 2.16
N SER A 715 -15.03 -4.83 1.14
CA SER A 715 -14.12 -3.67 1.25
C SER A 715 -14.83 -2.51 1.97
N PRO A 716 -14.09 -1.58 2.63
CA PRO A 716 -14.61 -0.78 3.73
C PRO A 716 -15.96 -0.16 3.37
N LEU A 717 -16.92 -0.26 4.29
CA LEU A 717 -18.24 0.35 4.18
C LEU A 717 -18.06 1.81 3.79
N PHE A 718 -18.23 2.12 2.51
CA PHE A 718 -18.13 3.48 2.02
C PHE A 718 -19.12 4.31 2.84
N LYS A 719 -18.61 5.31 3.55
CA LYS A 719 -19.46 6.23 4.29
C LYS A 719 -20.45 6.86 3.31
N PRO A 720 -21.77 6.83 3.60
CA PRO A 720 -22.76 7.46 2.75
C PRO A 720 -22.41 8.92 2.47
N LEU A 721 -22.83 9.44 1.32
CA LEU A 721 -22.57 10.83 0.94
C LEU A 721 -23.02 11.81 2.04
N THR A 722 -24.21 11.58 2.61
CA THR A 722 -24.77 12.36 3.72
C THR A 722 -23.87 12.33 4.96
N HIS A 723 -23.22 11.20 5.25
CA HIS A 723 -22.27 11.10 6.36
C HIS A 723 -21.03 11.95 6.10
N ILE A 724 -20.45 11.86 4.89
CA ILE A 724 -19.26 12.64 4.48
C ILE A 724 -19.55 14.14 4.53
N MET A 725 -20.76 14.57 4.21
CA MET A 725 -21.15 15.99 4.24
C MET A 725 -21.11 16.60 5.64
N PHE A 726 -21.48 15.84 6.67
CA PHE A 726 -21.62 16.36 8.04
C PHE A 726 -20.52 15.92 9.01
N HIS A 727 -19.61 15.03 8.57
CA HIS A 727 -18.56 14.48 9.42
C HIS A 727 -17.18 14.56 8.75
N ILE A 728 -16.19 14.94 9.56
CA ILE A 728 -14.77 14.72 9.29
C ILE A 728 -14.47 13.32 9.80
N GLU A 729 -14.35 12.37 8.89
CA GLU A 729 -14.36 10.95 9.22
C GLU A 729 -15.56 10.55 10.09
N ASP A 730 -15.39 10.33 11.38
CA ASP A 730 -16.45 9.94 12.33
C ASP A 730 -16.78 11.07 13.33
N THR A 731 -16.11 12.22 13.20
CA THR A 731 -16.30 13.38 14.07
C THR A 731 -17.15 14.43 13.37
N ALA A 732 -18.20 14.91 14.03
CA ALA A 732 -19.07 15.94 13.48
C ALA A 732 -18.35 17.31 13.47
N PHE A 733 -18.67 18.15 12.49
CA PHE A 733 -18.03 19.46 12.32
C PHE A 733 -18.25 20.44 13.50
N ASP A 734 -19.28 20.23 14.32
CA ASP A 734 -19.62 21.05 15.49
C ASP A 734 -18.93 20.59 16.78
N GLN A 735 -18.24 19.44 16.77
CA GLN A 735 -17.64 18.85 17.98
C GLN A 735 -16.65 19.79 18.68
N PHE A 736 -15.92 20.61 17.92
CA PHE A 736 -15.00 21.60 18.48
C PHE A 736 -15.73 22.73 19.22
N LEU A 737 -16.87 23.22 18.71
CA LEU A 737 -17.69 24.23 19.39
C LEU A 737 -18.16 23.72 20.76
N ILE A 738 -18.60 22.46 20.80
CA ILE A 738 -19.08 21.81 22.03
C ILE A 738 -17.96 21.68 23.08
N GLN A 739 -16.71 21.51 22.63
CA GLN A 739 -15.55 21.30 23.49
C GLN A 739 -14.65 22.54 23.65
N TYR A 740 -15.02 23.69 23.08
CA TYR A 740 -14.19 24.88 23.00
C TYR A 740 -13.69 25.36 24.39
N GLU A 741 -14.59 25.44 25.37
CA GLU A 741 -14.26 25.81 26.75
C GLU A 741 -13.48 24.71 27.50
N LYS A 742 -13.70 23.44 27.13
CA LYS A 742 -13.03 22.28 27.74
C LYS A 742 -11.66 21.99 27.12
N THR A 743 -11.31 22.70 26.04
CA THR A 743 -10.06 22.50 25.31
C THR A 743 -8.88 22.98 26.16
N ASN A 744 -7.82 22.18 26.25
CA ASN A 744 -6.65 22.52 27.06
C ASN A 744 -5.72 23.50 26.32
N TRP A 745 -6.18 24.74 26.16
CA TRP A 745 -5.47 25.83 25.47
C TRP A 745 -4.07 26.07 26.03
N ARG A 746 -3.90 25.95 27.34
CA ARG A 746 -2.61 26.12 28.01
C ARG A 746 -1.57 25.10 27.55
N LYS A 747 -1.99 23.85 27.34
CA LYS A 747 -1.10 22.78 26.83
C LYS A 747 -0.66 23.11 25.40
N MET A 748 -1.58 23.61 24.56
CA MET A 748 -1.30 23.98 23.17
C MET A 748 -0.39 25.21 23.05
N LEU A 749 -0.61 26.25 23.86
CA LEU A 749 0.22 27.46 23.88
C LEU A 749 1.67 27.21 24.36
N ARG A 750 1.92 26.07 24.99
CA ARG A 750 3.27 25.63 25.41
C ARG A 750 4.02 24.87 24.31
N MET A 751 3.46 24.75 23.10
CA MET A 751 4.14 24.10 21.96
C MET A 751 5.15 25.05 21.31
N PRO A 752 6.33 24.57 20.90
CA PRO A 752 7.27 25.37 20.12
C PRO A 752 6.82 25.51 18.66
N LEU A 753 6.57 26.73 18.21
CA LEU A 753 6.00 27.03 16.88
C LEU A 753 6.89 27.91 15.98
N SER A 754 8.10 28.26 16.43
CA SER A 754 9.02 29.18 15.72
C SER A 754 8.44 30.58 15.45
N ILE A 755 7.56 31.10 16.30
CA ILE A 755 6.95 32.42 16.08
C ILE A 755 7.92 33.54 16.45
N THR A 756 7.94 34.63 15.69
CA THR A 756 8.67 35.85 16.07
C THR A 756 7.83 36.72 17.01
N VAL A 757 8.46 37.47 17.91
CA VAL A 757 7.75 38.32 18.87
C VAL A 757 6.82 39.32 18.17
N ASP A 758 7.27 39.91 17.06
CA ASP A 758 6.47 40.89 16.31
C ASP A 758 5.26 40.26 15.63
N HIS A 759 5.40 39.04 15.11
CA HIS A 759 4.27 38.29 14.57
C HIS A 759 3.27 37.93 15.68
N ALA A 760 3.74 37.49 16.85
CA ALA A 760 2.85 37.19 17.98
C ALA A 760 2.06 38.43 18.42
N ARG A 761 2.72 39.59 18.52
CA ARG A 761 2.07 40.88 18.84
C ARG A 761 1.04 41.28 17.80
N SER A 762 1.37 41.18 16.50
CA SER A 762 0.46 41.59 15.44
C SER A 762 -0.82 40.76 15.42
N GLN A 763 -0.71 39.44 15.66
CA GLN A 763 -1.87 38.56 15.78
C GLN A 763 -2.70 38.88 17.03
N LEU A 764 -2.07 39.07 18.20
CA LEU A 764 -2.78 39.43 19.43
C LEU A 764 -3.54 40.75 19.29
N LEU A 765 -2.92 41.79 18.71
CA LEU A 765 -3.56 43.10 18.51
C LEU A 765 -4.74 43.06 17.53
N SER A 766 -4.87 41.98 16.76
CA SER A 766 -5.91 41.77 15.76
C SER A 766 -7.18 41.10 16.30
N ARG A 767 -7.24 40.90 17.61
CA ARG A 767 -8.36 40.29 18.32
C ARG A 767 -9.61 41.19 18.36
N PRO A 768 -10.82 40.66 18.12
CA PRO A 768 -12.06 41.44 18.18
C PRO A 768 -12.31 42.06 19.56
N GLU A 769 -11.94 41.36 20.62
CA GLU A 769 -12.16 41.78 22.00
C GLU A 769 -11.42 43.09 22.35
N PHE A 770 -10.33 43.40 21.63
CA PHE A 770 -9.56 44.63 21.87
C PHE A 770 -10.18 45.89 21.25
N LYS A 771 -11.14 45.71 20.34
CA LYS A 771 -11.95 46.79 19.76
C LYS A 771 -13.22 47.03 20.58
N ASN A 772 -13.85 45.95 21.05
CA ASN A 772 -15.13 46.00 21.76
C ASN A 772 -15.01 45.71 23.27
N VAL A 773 -13.99 46.28 23.93
CA VAL A 773 -13.69 46.04 25.35
C VAL A 773 -14.88 46.37 26.29
N GLY A 774 -15.80 47.23 25.84
CA GLY A 774 -17.00 47.59 26.59
C GLY A 774 -18.08 46.49 26.67
N GLU A 775 -18.07 45.54 25.74
CA GLU A 775 -19.05 44.44 25.65
C GLU A 775 -18.61 43.19 26.45
N LEU A 776 -17.38 43.20 26.99
CA LEU A 776 -16.80 42.09 27.72
C LEU A 776 -17.22 42.05 29.20
N ILE A 777 -17.24 40.84 29.76
CA ILE A 777 -17.39 40.62 31.20
C ILE A 777 -16.17 41.19 31.94
N HIS A 778 -16.34 41.58 33.21
CA HIS A 778 -15.32 42.29 33.99
C HIS A 778 -13.94 41.61 33.99
N GLU A 779 -13.86 40.29 34.19
CA GLU A 779 -12.60 39.55 34.20
C GLU A 779 -11.89 39.58 32.84
N ASP A 780 -12.64 39.37 31.75
CA ASP A 780 -12.11 39.40 30.39
C ASP A 780 -11.69 40.81 29.97
N LYS A 781 -12.38 41.84 30.46
CA LYS A 781 -12.03 43.23 30.26
C LYS A 781 -10.66 43.56 30.84
N GLU A 782 -10.36 43.11 32.06
CA GLU A 782 -9.06 43.29 32.70
C GLU A 782 -7.94 42.55 31.97
N ALA A 783 -8.20 41.29 31.59
CA ALA A 783 -7.28 40.47 30.81
C ALA A 783 -6.97 41.12 29.45
N ALA A 784 -7.99 41.59 28.73
CA ALA A 784 -7.84 42.27 27.45
C ALA A 784 -7.03 43.57 27.56
N CYS A 785 -7.33 44.42 28.54
CA CYS A 785 -6.57 45.66 28.78
C CYS A 785 -5.09 45.38 29.10
N SER A 786 -4.83 44.36 29.93
CA SER A 786 -3.47 43.97 30.32
C SER A 786 -2.68 43.41 29.13
N LEU A 787 -3.29 42.52 28.34
CA LEU A 787 -2.70 41.97 27.12
C LEU A 787 -2.43 43.05 26.06
N LYS A 788 -3.37 43.98 25.86
CA LYS A 788 -3.23 45.10 24.94
C LYS A 788 -2.07 46.00 25.34
N LYS A 789 -1.90 46.28 26.64
CA LYS A 789 -0.77 47.06 27.19
C LYS A 789 0.57 46.34 27.00
N LEU A 790 0.62 45.02 27.21
CA LEU A 790 1.82 44.20 26.99
C LEU A 790 2.25 44.19 25.51
N CYS A 791 1.29 44.19 24.58
CA CYS A 791 1.56 44.21 23.15
C CYS A 791 1.95 45.60 22.63
N SER A 792 1.46 46.68 23.25
CA SER A 792 1.74 48.06 22.84
C SER A 792 2.98 48.67 23.50
N SER A 793 3.43 48.14 24.63
CA SER A 793 4.68 48.56 25.26
C SER A 793 5.87 48.06 24.46
N ILE A 794 6.35 48.89 23.52
CA ILE A 794 7.69 48.75 22.97
C ILE A 794 8.64 49.00 24.14
N LYS A 795 9.35 47.98 24.64
CA LYS A 795 10.59 48.23 25.38
C LYS A 795 11.50 48.92 24.37
N THR A 796 11.58 50.25 24.44
CA THR A 796 12.66 51.00 23.85
C THR A 796 13.92 50.34 24.38
N ALA A 797 14.66 49.68 23.48
CA ALA A 797 15.99 49.21 23.79
C ALA A 797 16.78 50.44 24.25
N HIS A 798 16.99 50.54 25.55
CA HIS A 798 18.04 51.39 26.07
C HIS A 798 19.33 50.85 25.45
N PHE A 799 19.82 51.55 24.43
CA PHE A 799 21.20 51.46 23.99
C PHE A 799 22.08 51.56 25.25
N LYS A 800 22.87 50.51 25.48
CA LYS A 800 24.06 50.58 26.33
C LYS A 800 25.27 50.67 25.43
#